data_AF-A0A2D5PNP4-F1
#
_entry.id   AF-A0A2D5PNP4-F1
#
_cell.length_a   1.000
_cell.length_b   1.000
_cell.length_c   1.000
_cell.angle_alpha   90.00
_cell.angle_beta   90.00
_cell.angle_gamma   90.00
#
_symmetry.space_group_name_H-M   'P 1'
#
loop_
_entity.id
_entity.type
_entity.pdbx_description
1 polymer ?
#
loop_
_entity_poly.entity_id
_entity_poly.type
_entity_poly.pdbx_seq_one_letter_code
_entity_poly.pdbx_strand_id
1 'polypeptide(L)'
;MKNYLIFIVKLFLISFLSLQVNAKTLPPGTGGAADVPANVLILLDASGSMGWNTTVGIDYDRPRAVVPIPNTNSVITYSNDSKVRKSGHTDNAEERLHANRAILRDFSSNCRTQNIQKNIVYFEQDIYFMSVDRTRAIYRYNTVTNQCSRLVTLNSQDRLQAEKLLLHNDHLIAISGRDQKIIKVNLRNNVVTNCNVPNPSHLRTIMSNRSNPWDHSNAQYAIDGDGNLVAFRQFNAGGGTHELFKYAPNGACFSSEPDQTFRGMFQTTSFFQVSGIVAHPTDSNTFFATSWSRSSLAKFTTSGSSISNIEIVGRNSGINSNYNPTNKSSIRFRRPHNISVDSGKSRVYVADYDNRVIQSFDYNLNFKAVSGFRSTQTRMRGAQDAIQSLVTDSALISSVNFGFGIWSDYQVWISSRPFNRFGISSVRCRDAVNNYGMEWLRNYWWWNSWHCVLYGGVNNVGPNNLPGYDGWNTGRNQGIPCSAVHCQEVQVARDGAQRTGVEVRMVRPMWGTNARFFAMMAKDYYDHPDDSPIDPNSDCQASHVIVIGDGDFTSGQAQGLSIIKDLAERSENKVKTVAIAYGSGISPGGLAAFNQLSINGGYPNGAIIASGPAQLRARLGDVIRNIQAEKLAFTAPAITATIEDKASANLYQAQFKYRQKREWQGTLSRSRITEDGKIDESHADNWEAAKIMPAPNERKIWTPLKLAPYQDSGWNNFVESNSLLINEQFSILGNEVSDYHNDTPTNGLNLGTARCSSAGDSISSIQDGTDD
;
A
#
# COMPACT_ATOMS: atom_id res chain seq x y z
N MET A 1 -34.45 1.94 44.40
CA MET A 1 -34.06 0.57 43.93
C MET A 1 -34.38 0.32 42.45
N LYS A 2 -35.57 0.65 41.93
CA LYS A 2 -35.91 0.48 40.49
C LYS A 2 -34.95 1.18 39.50
N ASN A 3 -34.47 2.39 39.81
CA ASN A 3 -33.59 3.13 38.89
C ASN A 3 -32.14 2.60 38.85
N TYR A 4 -31.67 1.99 39.93
CA TYR A 4 -30.35 1.32 39.95
C TYR A 4 -30.37 0.00 39.18
N LEU A 5 -31.49 -0.74 39.24
CA LEU A 5 -31.66 -1.96 38.47
C LEU A 5 -31.69 -1.68 36.96
N ILE A 6 -32.37 -0.60 36.53
CA ILE A 6 -32.41 -0.18 35.13
C ILE A 6 -31.03 0.29 34.63
N PHE A 7 -30.23 0.92 35.49
CA PHE A 7 -28.87 1.34 35.13
C PHE A 7 -27.93 0.13 34.99
N ILE A 8 -28.01 -0.86 35.88
CA ILE A 8 -27.22 -2.10 35.80
C ILE A 8 -27.64 -2.94 34.58
N VAL A 9 -28.95 -3.05 34.29
CA VAL A 9 -29.45 -3.75 33.10
C VAL A 9 -29.01 -3.05 31.81
N LYS A 10 -28.99 -1.71 31.77
CA LYS A 10 -28.45 -0.95 30.62
C LYS A 10 -26.94 -1.09 30.49
N LEU A 11 -26.19 -1.14 31.59
CA LEU A 11 -24.74 -1.38 31.58
C LEU A 11 -24.42 -2.81 31.10
N PHE A 12 -25.23 -3.80 31.48
CA PHE A 12 -25.10 -5.18 31.02
C PHE A 12 -25.49 -5.35 29.53
N LEU A 13 -26.54 -4.67 29.06
CA LEU A 13 -26.93 -4.67 27.64
C LEU A 13 -25.91 -3.98 26.72
N ILE A 14 -25.23 -2.94 27.20
CA ILE A 14 -24.14 -2.27 26.44
C ILE A 14 -22.88 -3.16 26.41
N SER A 15 -22.64 -3.97 27.44
CA SER A 15 -21.54 -4.96 27.47
C SER A 15 -21.75 -6.16 26.54
N PHE A 16 -22.98 -6.44 26.10
CA PHE A 16 -23.30 -7.51 25.14
C PHE A 16 -23.30 -7.04 23.67
N LEU A 17 -23.23 -5.73 23.42
CA LEU A 17 -23.14 -5.15 22.06
C LEU A 17 -21.70 -4.84 21.62
N SER A 18 -20.69 -5.12 22.45
CA SER A 18 -19.29 -5.17 22.04
C SER A 18 -18.91 -6.54 21.46
N LEU A 19 -19.78 -7.12 20.62
CA LEU A 19 -19.38 -8.17 19.72
C LEU A 19 -18.67 -7.50 18.54
N GLN A 20 -17.37 -7.78 18.44
CA GLN A 20 -16.67 -7.60 17.18
C GLN A 20 -17.53 -8.19 16.06
N VAL A 21 -17.82 -7.39 15.04
CA VAL A 21 -18.47 -7.85 13.82
C VAL A 21 -17.48 -8.79 13.12
N ASN A 22 -17.42 -10.03 13.62
CA ASN A 22 -16.96 -11.16 12.85
C ASN A 22 -18.14 -11.49 11.93
N ALA A 23 -17.94 -11.35 10.62
CA ALA A 23 -18.85 -11.95 9.67
C ALA A 23 -19.01 -13.43 10.04
N LYS A 24 -20.24 -13.82 10.38
CA LYS A 24 -20.59 -15.22 10.59
C LYS A 24 -20.35 -15.93 9.25
N THR A 25 -19.61 -17.04 9.26
CA THR A 25 -19.53 -17.90 8.07
C THR A 25 -20.92 -18.45 7.73
N LEU A 26 -21.09 -18.79 6.45
CA LEU A 26 -22.33 -19.30 5.86
C LEU A 26 -22.97 -20.41 6.71
N PRO A 27 -24.31 -20.51 6.76
CA PRO A 27 -24.98 -21.68 7.33
C PRO A 27 -24.48 -22.96 6.64
N PRO A 28 -24.24 -24.05 7.39
CA PRO A 28 -23.83 -25.32 6.79
C PRO A 28 -24.94 -25.82 5.86
N GLY A 29 -24.68 -25.82 4.54
CA GLY A 29 -25.67 -26.30 3.56
C GLY A 29 -25.51 -25.86 2.10
N THR A 30 -24.58 -24.98 1.72
CA THR A 30 -24.43 -24.52 0.33
C THR A 30 -23.13 -24.99 -0.30
N GLY A 31 -23.03 -26.29 -0.61
CA GLY A 31 -21.86 -26.91 -1.24
C GLY A 31 -21.61 -26.46 -2.69
N GLY A 32 -21.13 -25.24 -2.88
CA GLY A 32 -20.63 -24.72 -4.17
C GLY A 32 -19.13 -24.44 -4.14
N ALA A 33 -18.50 -24.43 -5.32
CA ALA A 33 -17.06 -24.24 -5.55
C ALA A 33 -16.41 -22.98 -4.92
N ALA A 34 -17.20 -22.06 -4.37
CA ALA A 34 -16.73 -20.83 -3.71
C ALA A 34 -16.44 -20.99 -2.20
N ASP A 35 -16.79 -22.13 -1.57
CA ASP A 35 -16.61 -22.38 -0.13
C ASP A 35 -15.35 -23.21 0.22
N VAL A 36 -14.53 -23.57 -0.77
CA VAL A 36 -13.32 -24.40 -0.54
C VAL A 36 -12.09 -23.51 -0.32
N PRO A 37 -11.51 -23.43 0.90
CA PRO A 37 -10.37 -22.57 1.20
C PRO A 37 -9.14 -22.95 0.37
N ALA A 38 -8.29 -21.97 0.04
CA ALA A 38 -7.01 -22.24 -0.62
C ALA A 38 -5.99 -22.81 0.38
N ASN A 39 -5.13 -23.70 -0.09
CA ASN A 39 -4.05 -24.27 0.71
C ASN A 39 -2.77 -23.49 0.44
N VAL A 40 -2.19 -22.88 1.46
CA VAL A 40 -0.95 -22.11 1.32
C VAL A 40 0.08 -22.61 2.31
N LEU A 41 1.19 -23.15 1.79
CA LEU A 41 2.35 -23.53 2.57
C LEU A 41 3.43 -22.43 2.47
N ILE A 42 3.72 -21.77 3.58
CA ILE A 42 4.80 -20.77 3.67
C ILE A 42 6.10 -21.48 4.09
N LEU A 43 7.13 -21.42 3.25
CA LEU A 43 8.45 -22.00 3.49
C LEU A 43 9.49 -20.90 3.71
N LEU A 44 9.87 -20.70 4.96
CA LEU A 44 10.81 -19.67 5.36
C LEU A 44 12.25 -20.20 5.35
N ASP A 45 13.11 -19.51 4.61
CA ASP A 45 14.55 -19.70 4.66
C ASP A 45 15.05 -19.49 6.09
N ALA A 46 15.74 -20.49 6.60
CA ALA A 46 16.39 -20.52 7.89
C ALA A 46 17.90 -20.60 7.74
N SER A 47 18.48 -20.27 6.60
CA SER A 47 19.94 -20.22 6.37
C SER A 47 20.62 -19.08 7.12
N GLY A 48 21.96 -19.12 7.16
CA GLY A 48 22.78 -18.15 7.87
C GLY A 48 22.63 -16.71 7.35
N SER A 49 22.25 -16.53 6.08
CA SER A 49 21.99 -15.20 5.51
C SER A 49 20.80 -14.50 6.18
N MET A 50 19.88 -15.26 6.77
CA MET A 50 18.76 -14.72 7.54
C MET A 50 19.19 -14.14 8.89
N GLY A 51 20.42 -14.44 9.35
CA GLY A 51 21.05 -13.76 10.47
C GLY A 51 21.59 -12.37 10.14
N TRP A 52 21.67 -11.99 8.86
CA TRP A 52 22.23 -10.70 8.47
C TRP A 52 21.30 -9.54 8.81
N ASN A 53 21.89 -8.41 9.16
CA ASN A 53 21.14 -7.19 9.41
C ASN A 53 20.50 -6.68 8.11
N THR A 54 19.22 -6.34 8.20
CA THR A 54 18.50 -5.57 7.21
C THR A 54 18.05 -4.23 7.81
N THR A 55 17.90 -3.24 6.94
CA THR A 55 17.41 -1.93 7.33
C THR A 55 15.89 -1.96 7.37
N VAL A 56 15.32 -1.42 8.45
CA VAL A 56 13.88 -1.14 8.57
C VAL A 56 13.71 0.36 8.69
N GLY A 57 12.62 0.87 8.15
CA GLY A 57 12.43 2.30 8.14
C GLY A 57 12.84 2.97 6.85
N ILE A 58 12.62 4.27 6.82
CA ILE A 58 13.23 5.18 5.86
C ILE A 58 13.99 6.27 6.65
N ASP A 59 15.13 6.71 6.12
CA ASP A 59 15.88 7.86 6.65
C ASP A 59 15.82 8.99 5.62
N TYR A 60 15.16 10.09 5.99
CA TYR A 60 15.14 11.29 5.17
C TYR A 60 16.29 12.20 5.57
N ASP A 61 17.18 12.54 4.65
CA ASP A 61 18.15 13.61 4.92
C ASP A 61 17.45 14.97 4.88
N ARG A 62 16.89 15.38 6.03
CA ARG A 62 16.18 16.65 6.23
C ARG A 62 15.16 16.95 5.10
N PRO A 63 13.95 16.38 5.17
CA PRO A 63 12.97 16.48 4.09
C PRO A 63 12.57 17.94 3.86
N ARG A 64 12.70 18.39 2.62
CA ARG A 64 12.34 19.75 2.19
C ARG A 64 10.94 19.82 1.58
N ALA A 65 10.48 18.73 1.00
CA ALA A 65 9.16 18.63 0.40
C ALA A 65 8.57 17.25 0.62
N VAL A 66 7.24 17.22 0.80
CA VAL A 66 6.44 16.00 0.83
C VAL A 66 5.22 16.20 -0.05
N VAL A 67 4.93 15.21 -0.89
CA VAL A 67 3.76 15.19 -1.77
C VAL A 67 3.06 13.85 -1.57
N PRO A 68 1.83 13.81 -1.07
CA PRO A 68 1.09 12.56 -0.99
C PRO A 68 0.78 12.03 -2.38
N ILE A 69 0.75 10.72 -2.51
CA ILE A 69 0.15 10.06 -3.66
C ILE A 69 -1.32 9.83 -3.29
N PRO A 70 -2.28 10.49 -3.97
CA PRO A 70 -3.69 10.45 -3.60
C PRO A 70 -4.21 9.02 -3.41
N ASN A 71 -5.13 8.85 -2.45
CA ASN A 71 -5.77 7.57 -2.13
C ASN A 71 -4.80 6.45 -1.71
N THR A 72 -3.55 6.75 -1.39
CA THR A 72 -2.57 5.74 -0.91
C THR A 72 -1.87 6.13 0.38
N ASN A 73 -1.21 5.16 1.01
CA ASN A 73 -0.36 5.44 2.16
C ASN A 73 1.04 5.92 1.77
N SER A 74 1.29 6.16 0.49
CA SER A 74 2.62 6.48 -0.01
C SER A 74 2.81 7.99 -0.20
N VAL A 75 4.02 8.47 0.04
CA VAL A 75 4.43 9.85 -0.19
C VAL A 75 5.66 9.91 -1.07
N ILE A 76 5.76 10.98 -1.87
CA ILE A 76 6.98 11.39 -2.56
C ILE A 76 7.67 12.45 -1.71
N THR A 77 8.95 12.20 -1.38
CA THR A 77 9.75 13.11 -0.55
C THR A 77 10.98 13.58 -1.30
N TYR A 78 11.30 14.87 -1.20
CA TYR A 78 12.59 15.43 -1.60
C TYR A 78 13.37 15.90 -0.37
N SER A 79 14.67 15.60 -0.35
CA SER A 79 15.57 15.76 0.81
C SER A 79 16.83 16.58 0.45
N ASN A 80 17.57 17.03 1.47
CA ASN A 80 18.84 17.77 1.31
C ASN A 80 19.87 17.02 0.46
N ASP A 81 19.87 15.69 0.51
CA ASP A 81 20.73 14.87 -0.32
C ASP A 81 20.35 14.84 -1.81
N SER A 82 19.46 15.75 -2.24
CA SER A 82 19.02 15.95 -3.63
C SER A 82 18.34 14.73 -4.26
N LYS A 83 17.85 13.81 -3.44
CA LYS A 83 17.14 12.61 -3.88
C LYS A 83 15.64 12.79 -3.71
N VAL A 84 14.90 12.37 -4.74
CA VAL A 84 13.47 12.10 -4.64
C VAL A 84 13.28 10.62 -4.31
N ARG A 85 12.44 10.34 -3.31
CA ARG A 85 12.12 8.99 -2.84
C ARG A 85 10.61 8.80 -2.79
N LYS A 86 10.18 7.56 -2.96
CA LYS A 86 8.84 7.11 -2.59
C LYS A 86 8.93 6.35 -1.27
N SER A 87 7.93 6.49 -0.43
CA SER A 87 7.87 5.74 0.83
C SER A 87 6.45 5.51 1.29
N GLY A 88 6.23 4.37 1.92
CA GLY A 88 5.04 4.11 2.70
C GLY A 88 5.12 4.89 4.01
N HIS A 89 4.12 5.72 4.24
CA HIS A 89 4.10 6.66 5.35
C HIS A 89 3.68 5.98 6.66
N THR A 90 2.64 5.16 6.64
CA THR A 90 2.09 4.51 7.84
C THR A 90 2.92 3.34 8.34
N ASP A 91 3.59 2.65 7.42
CA ASP A 91 4.46 1.50 7.69
C ASP A 91 5.94 1.89 7.80
N ASN A 92 6.25 3.19 7.62
CA ASN A 92 7.61 3.73 7.65
C ASN A 92 8.54 2.92 6.73
N ALA A 93 8.10 2.61 5.51
CA ALA A 93 8.83 1.76 4.59
C ALA A 93 9.39 2.54 3.41
N GLU A 94 10.62 2.25 2.99
CA GLU A 94 11.10 2.71 1.69
C GLU A 94 10.31 2.00 0.58
N GLU A 95 9.86 2.74 -0.43
CA GLU A 95 9.22 2.19 -1.61
C GLU A 95 10.03 2.56 -2.86
N ARG A 96 9.87 1.77 -3.92
CA ARG A 96 10.55 2.06 -5.18
C ARG A 96 9.67 2.98 -6.03
N LEU A 97 10.30 3.98 -6.63
CA LEU A 97 9.66 4.85 -7.64
C LEU A 97 9.24 4.06 -8.88
N HIS A 98 9.99 3.02 -9.22
CA HIS A 98 9.72 2.05 -10.29
C HIS A 98 10.40 0.72 -9.93
N ALA A 99 9.99 -0.42 -10.51
CA ALA A 99 10.60 -1.73 -10.24
C ALA A 99 12.14 -1.71 -10.30
N ASN A 100 12.70 -1.01 -11.29
CA ASN A 100 14.15 -0.85 -11.48
C ASN A 100 14.74 0.45 -10.88
N ARG A 101 13.98 1.23 -10.11
CA ARG A 101 14.42 2.53 -9.58
C ARG A 101 13.92 2.77 -8.16
N ALA A 102 14.83 2.76 -7.18
CA ALA A 102 14.51 3.14 -5.81
C ALA A 102 14.37 4.66 -5.64
N ILE A 103 15.34 5.42 -6.17
CA ILE A 103 15.47 6.87 -5.98
C ILE A 103 15.68 7.59 -7.31
N LEU A 104 15.33 8.87 -7.36
CA LEU A 104 15.69 9.77 -8.47
C LEU A 104 16.72 10.78 -7.97
N ARG A 105 17.90 10.80 -8.61
CA ARG A 105 18.93 11.82 -8.39
C ARG A 105 19.72 12.04 -9.68
N ASP A 106 19.71 13.29 -10.17
CA ASP A 106 20.48 13.76 -11.34
C ASP A 106 20.63 12.71 -12.45
N PHE A 107 19.50 12.10 -12.80
CA PHE A 107 19.45 10.88 -13.60
C PHE A 107 20.04 11.06 -15.00
N SER A 108 19.91 12.27 -15.57
CA SER A 108 20.49 12.63 -16.86
C SER A 108 20.60 14.15 -17.01
N SER A 109 21.20 14.63 -18.10
CA SER A 109 21.15 16.06 -18.49
C SER A 109 19.71 16.58 -18.70
N ASN A 110 18.74 15.66 -18.85
CA ASN A 110 17.33 15.94 -19.01
C ASN A 110 16.51 15.63 -17.75
N CYS A 111 17.17 15.38 -16.61
CA CYS A 111 16.51 15.03 -15.35
C CYS A 111 17.38 15.42 -14.15
N ARG A 112 17.32 16.70 -13.76
CA ARG A 112 18.13 17.26 -12.65
C ARG A 112 17.27 17.51 -11.43
N THR A 113 17.59 16.83 -10.33
CA THR A 113 16.86 16.96 -9.05
C THR A 113 17.56 17.91 -8.09
N GLN A 114 18.75 18.42 -8.45
CA GLN A 114 19.46 19.43 -7.67
C GLN A 114 18.60 20.66 -7.40
N ASN A 115 18.59 21.06 -6.13
CA ASN A 115 18.02 22.30 -5.65
C ASN A 115 16.54 22.50 -6.00
N ILE A 116 15.71 21.45 -6.05
CA ILE A 116 14.26 21.65 -6.34
C ILE A 116 13.45 22.21 -5.16
N GLN A 117 14.01 22.20 -3.95
CA GLN A 117 13.38 22.76 -2.73
C GLN A 117 11.95 22.22 -2.51
N LYS A 118 10.92 23.06 -2.70
CA LYS A 118 9.48 22.73 -2.55
C LYS A 118 8.78 22.50 -3.90
N ASN A 119 9.52 22.56 -5.01
CA ASN A 119 8.98 22.53 -6.37
C ASN A 119 8.87 21.10 -6.89
N ILE A 120 8.03 20.31 -6.23
CA ILE A 120 7.71 18.95 -6.63
C ILE A 120 6.22 18.72 -6.42
N VAL A 121 5.58 18.09 -7.40
CA VAL A 121 4.17 17.67 -7.35
C VAL A 121 4.02 16.30 -8.01
N TYR A 122 2.91 15.63 -7.73
CA TYR A 122 2.55 14.32 -8.27
C TYR A 122 1.18 14.41 -8.93
N PHE A 123 1.06 13.86 -10.14
CA PHE A 123 -0.19 13.79 -10.88
C PHE A 123 -0.19 12.54 -11.76
N GLU A 124 -1.22 11.69 -11.65
CA GLU A 124 -1.47 10.53 -12.52
C GLU A 124 -0.21 9.73 -12.91
N GLN A 125 0.55 9.25 -11.92
CA GLN A 125 1.78 8.45 -12.14
C GLN A 125 3.02 9.23 -12.59
N ASP A 126 2.94 10.55 -12.71
CA ASP A 126 4.07 11.41 -13.01
C ASP A 126 4.48 12.28 -11.84
N ILE A 127 5.79 12.43 -11.67
CA ILE A 127 6.39 13.37 -10.73
C ILE A 127 6.91 14.55 -11.54
N TYR A 128 6.39 15.74 -11.25
CA TYR A 128 6.82 16.98 -11.89
C TYR A 128 7.65 17.78 -10.91
N PHE A 129 8.78 18.29 -11.38
CA PHE A 129 9.69 19.06 -10.54
C PHE A 129 10.51 20.06 -11.34
N MET A 130 10.98 21.10 -10.66
CA MET A 130 11.81 22.13 -11.25
C MET A 130 12.83 22.64 -10.23
N SER A 131 14.06 22.84 -10.68
CA SER A 131 15.11 23.39 -9.82
C SER A 131 14.84 24.87 -9.52
N VAL A 132 15.17 25.31 -8.31
CA VAL A 132 15.21 26.72 -7.93
C VAL A 132 16.45 27.44 -8.46
N ASP A 133 17.37 26.72 -9.08
CA ASP A 133 18.39 27.35 -9.91
C ASP A 133 17.71 28.04 -11.10
N ARG A 134 18.40 29.01 -11.71
CA ARG A 134 17.89 29.68 -12.91
C ARG A 134 17.88 28.71 -14.08
N THR A 135 16.82 27.91 -14.18
CA THR A 135 16.67 26.85 -15.16
C THR A 135 15.64 27.19 -16.22
N ARG A 136 15.66 26.43 -17.30
CA ARG A 136 14.75 26.59 -18.43
C ARG A 136 13.75 25.44 -18.53
N ALA A 137 13.76 24.50 -17.58
CA ALA A 137 13.04 23.26 -17.74
C ALA A 137 12.25 22.88 -16.50
N ILE A 138 10.98 22.54 -16.74
CA ILE A 138 10.18 21.73 -15.83
C ILE A 138 10.39 20.28 -16.27
N TYR A 139 10.76 19.42 -15.33
CA TYR A 139 10.99 18.00 -15.58
C TYR A 139 9.76 17.19 -15.25
N ARG A 140 9.57 16.09 -15.98
CA ARG A 140 8.56 15.05 -15.73
C ARG A 140 9.29 13.72 -15.61
N TYR A 141 9.01 12.99 -14.54
CA TYR A 141 9.42 11.60 -14.37
C TYR A 141 8.20 10.70 -14.33
N ASN A 142 8.13 9.74 -15.25
CA ASN A 142 7.05 8.76 -15.30
C ASN A 142 7.42 7.53 -14.46
N THR A 143 6.60 7.25 -13.45
CA THR A 143 6.85 6.18 -12.47
C THR A 143 6.60 4.78 -13.04
N VAL A 144 5.91 4.66 -14.19
CA VAL A 144 5.62 3.37 -14.85
C VAL A 144 6.67 3.04 -15.91
N THR A 145 7.02 3.98 -16.78
CA THR A 145 7.98 3.73 -17.87
C THR A 145 9.44 3.95 -17.43
N ASN A 146 9.68 4.49 -16.23
CA ASN A 146 11.00 4.85 -15.71
C ASN A 146 11.74 5.88 -16.58
N GLN A 147 11.01 6.71 -17.32
CA GLN A 147 11.55 7.75 -18.19
C GLN A 147 11.48 9.12 -17.52
N CYS A 148 12.50 9.95 -17.75
CA CYS A 148 12.53 11.34 -17.30
C CYS A 148 12.82 12.27 -18.48
N SER A 149 11.99 13.29 -18.66
CA SER A 149 12.06 14.22 -19.78
C SER A 149 11.84 15.66 -19.33
N ARG A 150 12.15 16.61 -20.22
CA ARG A 150 11.78 18.02 -20.04
C ARG A 150 10.37 18.21 -20.58
N LEU A 151 9.42 18.49 -19.69
CA LEU A 151 8.04 18.81 -20.06
C LEU A 151 7.97 20.13 -20.83
N VAL A 152 8.66 21.14 -20.29
CA VAL A 152 8.73 22.49 -20.88
C VAL A 152 10.19 22.86 -21.06
N THR A 153 10.53 23.47 -22.20
CA THR A 153 11.79 24.20 -22.37
C THR A 153 11.49 25.65 -22.66
N LEU A 154 11.75 26.52 -21.69
CA LEU A 154 11.56 27.95 -21.82
C LEU A 154 12.58 28.57 -22.79
N ASN A 155 12.22 29.69 -23.41
CA ASN A 155 13.05 30.41 -24.37
C ASN A 155 14.41 30.82 -23.77
N SER A 156 15.40 31.12 -24.63
CA SER A 156 16.79 31.39 -24.22
C SER A 156 16.93 32.58 -23.25
N GLN A 157 16.02 33.55 -23.32
CA GLN A 157 15.95 34.73 -22.44
C GLN A 157 15.06 34.51 -21.20
N ASP A 158 14.29 33.41 -21.14
CA ASP A 158 13.30 33.13 -20.10
C ASP A 158 13.80 32.03 -19.16
N ARG A 159 14.76 32.36 -18.29
CA ARG A 159 15.11 31.48 -17.16
C ARG A 159 14.12 31.75 -16.03
N LEU A 160 13.58 30.69 -15.42
CA LEU A 160 12.76 30.82 -14.23
C LEU A 160 13.53 30.38 -12.99
N GLN A 161 13.45 31.20 -11.96
CA GLN A 161 13.82 30.87 -10.60
C GLN A 161 12.57 30.60 -9.77
N ALA A 162 12.00 29.41 -9.92
CA ALA A 162 10.71 29.10 -9.32
C ALA A 162 10.78 29.01 -7.79
N GLU A 163 9.84 29.66 -7.13
CA GLU A 163 9.68 29.64 -5.67
C GLU A 163 8.67 28.58 -5.24
N LYS A 164 7.69 28.31 -6.11
CA LYS A 164 6.65 27.34 -5.85
C LYS A 164 6.19 26.70 -7.17
N LEU A 165 6.02 25.39 -7.11
CA LEU A 165 5.27 24.60 -8.09
C LEU A 165 3.98 24.15 -7.40
N LEU A 166 2.85 24.41 -8.05
CA LEU A 166 1.52 24.05 -7.57
C LEU A 166 0.82 23.18 -8.62
N LEU A 167 -0.07 22.34 -8.14
CA LEU A 167 -0.96 21.53 -8.97
C LEU A 167 -2.40 21.86 -8.55
N HIS A 168 -3.24 22.13 -9.53
CA HIS A 168 -4.68 22.26 -9.33
C HIS A 168 -5.40 21.75 -10.58
N ASN A 169 -6.26 20.75 -10.39
CA ASN A 169 -6.85 19.96 -11.46
C ASN A 169 -5.74 19.47 -12.41
N ASP A 170 -5.91 19.69 -13.70
CA ASP A 170 -4.95 19.29 -14.74
C ASP A 170 -3.88 20.35 -15.03
N HIS A 171 -3.74 21.38 -14.18
CA HIS A 171 -2.82 22.50 -14.42
C HIS A 171 -1.66 22.51 -13.43
N LEU A 172 -0.46 22.49 -13.98
CA LEU A 172 0.77 22.80 -13.27
C LEU A 172 1.00 24.31 -13.29
N ILE A 173 1.28 24.90 -12.13
CA ILE A 173 1.43 26.34 -11.96
C ILE A 173 2.79 26.62 -11.33
N ALA A 174 3.70 27.19 -12.10
CA ALA A 174 5.02 27.60 -11.66
C ALA A 174 5.04 29.11 -11.37
N ILE A 175 5.40 29.49 -10.15
CA ILE A 175 5.50 30.88 -9.71
C ILE A 175 6.97 31.25 -9.55
N SER A 176 7.43 32.27 -10.28
CA SER A 176 8.74 32.90 -10.10
C SER A 176 8.54 34.36 -9.70
N GLY A 177 8.81 34.69 -8.43
CA GLY A 177 8.74 36.06 -7.96
C GLY A 177 9.92 36.91 -8.43
N ARG A 178 11.12 36.32 -8.54
CA ARG A 178 12.31 37.03 -9.05
C ARG A 178 12.18 37.42 -10.52
N ASP A 179 11.65 36.54 -11.36
CA ASP A 179 11.43 36.82 -12.78
C ASP A 179 10.03 37.39 -13.04
N GLN A 180 9.20 37.52 -11.98
CA GLN A 180 7.86 38.14 -11.99
C GLN A 180 6.93 37.49 -13.01
N LYS A 181 6.97 36.16 -13.08
CA LYS A 181 6.26 35.34 -14.06
C LYS A 181 5.50 34.22 -13.37
N ILE A 182 4.31 33.96 -13.90
CA ILE A 182 3.58 32.74 -13.61
C ILE A 182 3.49 31.95 -14.91
N ILE A 183 3.86 30.69 -14.89
CA ILE A 183 3.70 29.77 -16.01
C ILE A 183 2.66 28.73 -15.63
N LYS A 184 1.64 28.59 -16.47
CA LYS A 184 0.66 27.52 -16.38
C LYS A 184 0.95 26.51 -17.48
N VAL A 185 0.91 25.22 -17.13
CA VAL A 185 1.05 24.12 -18.09
C VAL A 185 -0.17 23.23 -17.92
N ASN A 186 -0.97 23.08 -18.97
CA ASN A 186 -2.04 22.09 -18.98
C ASN A 186 -1.41 20.71 -19.24
N LEU A 187 -1.60 19.78 -18.31
CA LEU A 187 -0.94 18.47 -18.34
C LEU A 187 -1.59 17.49 -19.32
N ARG A 188 -2.82 17.76 -19.79
CA ARG A 188 -3.52 16.91 -20.77
C ARG A 188 -3.00 17.14 -22.19
N ASN A 189 -2.78 18.39 -22.56
CA ASN A 189 -2.37 18.78 -23.93
C ASN A 189 -0.97 19.42 -23.99
N ASN A 190 -0.27 19.54 -22.87
CA ASN A 190 1.05 20.16 -22.73
C ASN A 190 1.12 21.63 -23.19
N VAL A 191 -0.01 22.33 -23.26
CA VAL A 191 -0.05 23.75 -23.63
C VAL A 191 0.54 24.58 -22.49
N VAL A 192 1.51 25.42 -22.83
CA VAL A 192 2.19 26.33 -21.90
C VAL A 192 1.63 27.74 -22.06
N THR A 193 1.11 28.31 -20.98
CA THR A 193 0.64 29.69 -20.91
C THR A 193 1.57 30.51 -20.03
N ASN A 194 2.14 31.57 -20.60
CA ASN A 194 2.89 32.56 -19.85
C ASN A 194 1.95 33.66 -19.37
N CYS A 195 1.72 33.74 -18.07
CA CYS A 195 0.93 34.79 -17.47
C CYS A 195 1.77 36.03 -17.26
N ASN A 196 1.48 37.08 -18.03
CA ASN A 196 2.03 38.40 -17.81
C ASN A 196 1.45 38.98 -16.51
N VAL A 197 2.30 39.33 -15.54
CA VAL A 197 1.87 39.99 -14.30
C VAL A 197 2.11 41.49 -14.46
N PRO A 198 1.04 42.31 -14.65
CA PRO A 198 1.17 43.73 -15.01
C PRO A 198 2.01 44.53 -14.01
N ASN A 199 2.65 45.59 -14.50
CA ASN A 199 3.37 46.55 -13.68
C ASN A 199 2.80 47.97 -13.88
N PRO A 200 2.25 48.62 -12.85
CA PRO A 200 2.11 48.15 -11.47
C PRO A 200 0.96 47.14 -11.29
N SER A 201 1.07 46.24 -10.31
CA SER A 201 -0.05 45.46 -9.78
C SER A 201 0.25 44.91 -8.39
N HIS A 202 -0.78 44.67 -7.59
CA HIS A 202 -0.62 44.10 -6.25
C HIS A 202 0.01 42.70 -6.29
N LEU A 203 -0.43 41.82 -7.21
CA LEU A 203 0.14 40.48 -7.37
C LEU A 203 1.65 40.53 -7.61
N ARG A 204 2.12 41.44 -8.48
CA ARG A 204 3.55 41.64 -8.76
C ARG A 204 4.32 42.10 -7.52
N THR A 205 3.75 42.98 -6.71
CA THR A 205 4.36 43.44 -5.45
C THR A 205 4.49 42.30 -4.45
N ILE A 206 3.45 41.46 -4.30
CA ILE A 206 3.50 40.29 -3.42
C ILE A 206 4.55 39.28 -3.87
N MET A 207 4.62 39.02 -5.18
CA MET A 207 5.61 38.13 -5.78
C MET A 207 7.06 38.61 -5.63
N SER A 208 7.32 39.89 -5.80
CA SER A 208 8.68 40.44 -5.79
C SER A 208 9.25 40.71 -4.38
N ASN A 209 8.41 40.78 -3.35
CA ASN A 209 8.82 41.21 -2.02
C ASN A 209 9.73 40.18 -1.32
N ARG A 210 11.05 40.42 -1.33
CA ARG A 210 12.11 39.56 -0.77
C ARG A 210 11.93 38.09 -1.15
N SER A 211 11.62 37.82 -2.42
CA SER A 211 11.63 36.47 -2.99
C SER A 211 12.94 35.75 -2.66
N ASN A 212 12.88 34.65 -1.91
CA ASN A 212 14.02 33.78 -1.65
C ASN A 212 13.66 32.33 -1.99
N PRO A 213 13.99 31.87 -3.20
CA PRO A 213 13.62 30.53 -3.64
C PRO A 213 14.43 29.42 -2.95
N TRP A 214 15.50 29.76 -2.23
CA TRP A 214 16.32 28.80 -1.47
C TRP A 214 15.80 28.52 -0.06
N ASP A 215 14.91 29.36 0.44
CA ASP A 215 14.43 29.32 1.82
C ASP A 215 12.91 29.60 1.89
N HIS A 216 12.48 30.58 2.67
CA HIS A 216 11.07 30.95 2.81
C HIS A 216 10.86 32.33 2.21
N SER A 217 10.19 32.38 1.05
CA SER A 217 9.65 33.63 0.52
C SER A 217 8.75 34.30 1.57
N ASN A 218 8.75 35.63 1.61
CA ASN A 218 7.89 36.40 2.51
C ASN A 218 6.40 36.04 2.37
N ALA A 219 5.98 35.66 1.16
CA ALA A 219 4.67 35.11 0.86
C ALA A 219 4.79 33.63 0.48
N GLN A 220 3.91 32.81 1.01
CA GLN A 220 3.71 31.42 0.60
C GLN A 220 2.45 31.34 -0.27
N TYR A 221 2.47 30.45 -1.26
CA TYR A 221 1.41 30.33 -2.26
C TYR A 221 0.70 28.98 -2.21
N ALA A 222 -0.60 29.00 -2.45
CA ALA A 222 -1.47 27.83 -2.63
C ALA A 222 -2.56 28.15 -3.68
N ILE A 223 -3.32 27.13 -4.08
CA ILE A 223 -4.59 27.30 -4.79
C ILE A 223 -5.70 26.84 -3.84
N ASP A 224 -6.78 27.60 -3.70
CA ASP A 224 -7.94 27.21 -2.89
C ASP A 224 -8.94 26.32 -3.65
N GLY A 225 -9.96 25.82 -2.96
CA GLY A 225 -10.97 24.93 -3.55
C GLY A 225 -11.74 25.53 -4.73
N ASP A 226 -11.81 26.87 -4.82
CA ASP A 226 -12.47 27.58 -5.92
C ASP A 226 -11.51 27.90 -7.08
N GLY A 227 -10.24 27.48 -6.97
CA GLY A 227 -9.21 27.71 -7.97
C GLY A 227 -8.50 29.06 -7.89
N ASN A 228 -8.74 29.85 -6.83
CA ASN A 228 -8.06 31.14 -6.64
C ASN A 228 -6.59 30.95 -6.30
N LEU A 229 -5.71 31.81 -6.85
CA LEU A 229 -4.35 31.90 -6.35
C LEU A 229 -4.37 32.56 -4.97
N VAL A 230 -3.84 31.87 -3.98
CA VAL A 230 -3.73 32.36 -2.61
C VAL A 230 -2.30 32.76 -2.32
N ALA A 231 -2.12 33.96 -1.78
CA ALA A 231 -0.84 34.41 -1.25
C ALA A 231 -0.99 34.75 0.24
N PHE A 232 -0.24 34.06 1.09
CA PHE A 232 -0.25 34.25 2.54
C PHE A 232 1.11 34.73 3.02
N ARG A 233 1.14 35.90 3.66
CA ARG A 233 2.38 36.52 4.13
C ARG A 233 2.28 37.00 5.56
N GLN A 234 3.44 37.12 6.19
CA GLN A 234 3.59 37.81 7.46
C GLN A 234 4.00 39.27 7.24
N PHE A 235 3.34 40.21 7.92
CA PHE A 235 3.65 41.63 7.88
C PHE A 235 4.43 42.04 9.14
N ASN A 236 5.72 42.37 8.98
CA ASN A 236 6.63 42.58 10.12
C ASN A 236 6.43 43.90 10.88
N ALA A 237 5.72 44.89 10.32
CA ALA A 237 5.63 46.23 10.94
C ALA A 237 4.61 46.35 12.10
N GLY A 238 4.08 45.24 12.65
CA GLY A 238 2.99 45.31 13.63
C GLY A 238 2.79 44.11 14.57
N GLY A 239 3.81 43.29 14.85
CA GLY A 239 3.72 42.33 15.97
C GLY A 239 2.90 41.05 15.73
N GLY A 240 2.85 40.52 14.50
CA GLY A 240 2.25 39.21 14.21
C GLY A 240 1.06 39.21 13.25
N THR A 241 0.78 40.35 12.62
CA THR A 241 -0.24 40.45 11.58
C THR A 241 0.14 39.60 10.37
N HIS A 242 -0.80 38.75 9.96
CA HIS A 242 -0.73 37.98 8.73
C HIS A 242 -1.81 38.47 7.77
N GLU A 243 -1.47 38.46 6.48
CA GLU A 243 -2.37 38.84 5.40
C GLU A 243 -2.52 37.67 4.44
N LEU A 244 -3.77 37.43 4.02
CA LEU A 244 -4.11 36.46 2.98
C LEU A 244 -4.81 37.19 1.85
N PHE A 245 -4.34 36.99 0.63
CA PHE A 245 -4.91 37.55 -0.59
C PHE A 245 -5.38 36.42 -1.49
N LYS A 246 -6.55 36.58 -2.09
CA LYS A 246 -7.07 35.68 -3.13
C LYS A 246 -7.16 36.43 -4.45
N TYR A 247 -6.61 35.83 -5.50
CA TYR A 247 -6.67 36.33 -6.88
C TYR A 247 -7.49 35.34 -7.70
N ALA A 248 -8.65 35.78 -8.17
CA ALA A 248 -9.58 34.99 -8.96
C ALA A 248 -8.93 34.51 -10.27
N PRO A 249 -9.33 33.32 -10.77
CA PRO A 249 -9.00 32.91 -12.12
C PRO A 249 -9.44 33.98 -13.14
N ASN A 250 -8.54 34.37 -14.03
CA ASN A 250 -8.84 35.27 -15.13
C ASN A 250 -8.38 34.63 -16.44
N GLY A 251 -9.31 33.95 -17.12
CA GLY A 251 -9.01 33.08 -18.25
C GLY A 251 -7.95 32.04 -17.86
N ALA A 252 -6.87 31.97 -18.65
CA ALA A 252 -5.76 31.06 -18.38
C ALA A 252 -4.82 31.53 -17.25
N CYS A 253 -5.07 32.66 -16.56
CA CYS A 253 -4.18 33.25 -15.55
C CYS A 253 -4.92 33.57 -14.24
N PHE A 254 -4.57 34.70 -13.60
CA PHE A 254 -5.16 35.19 -12.35
C PHE A 254 -5.34 36.71 -12.43
N SER A 255 -6.25 37.25 -11.63
CA SER A 255 -6.40 38.70 -11.46
C SER A 255 -5.09 39.33 -10.95
N SER A 256 -4.81 40.57 -11.39
CA SER A 256 -3.62 41.32 -10.97
C SER A 256 -3.79 42.00 -9.62
N GLU A 257 -5.05 42.24 -9.22
CA GLU A 257 -5.46 42.81 -7.94
C GLU A 257 -6.25 41.75 -7.16
N PRO A 258 -6.15 41.72 -5.82
CA PRO A 258 -6.82 40.71 -5.02
C PRO A 258 -8.33 40.99 -4.96
N ASP A 259 -9.13 39.98 -5.28
CA ASP A 259 -10.59 40.02 -5.16
C ASP A 259 -11.02 39.98 -3.69
N GLN A 260 -10.23 39.30 -2.85
CA GLN A 260 -10.47 39.22 -1.41
C GLN A 260 -9.16 39.40 -0.64
N THR A 261 -9.24 40.19 0.43
CA THR A 261 -8.12 40.45 1.34
C THR A 261 -8.55 40.17 2.78
N PHE A 262 -7.76 39.39 3.49
CA PHE A 262 -8.00 39.02 4.88
C PHE A 262 -6.81 39.36 5.75
N ARG A 263 -7.08 39.80 6.99
CA ARG A 263 -6.06 40.07 8.00
C ARG A 263 -6.39 39.38 9.31
N GLY A 264 -5.37 38.91 10.02
CA GLY A 264 -5.53 38.44 11.39
C GLY A 264 -4.21 38.39 12.14
N MET A 265 -4.30 38.34 13.46
CA MET A 265 -3.12 38.27 14.32
C MET A 265 -2.87 36.85 14.78
N PHE A 266 -1.67 36.36 14.48
CA PHE A 266 -1.15 35.13 15.07
C PHE A 266 -0.21 35.50 16.20
N GLN A 267 -0.30 34.80 17.33
CA GLN A 267 0.64 35.00 18.43
C GLN A 267 2.05 34.67 17.94
N THR A 268 2.94 35.68 17.88
CA THR A 268 4.30 35.53 17.33
C THR A 268 5.18 34.58 18.10
N THR A 269 4.83 34.27 19.35
CA THR A 269 5.47 33.25 20.18
C THR A 269 5.14 31.83 19.72
N SER A 270 4.00 31.64 19.06
CA SER A 270 3.46 30.34 18.64
C SER A 270 3.51 30.14 17.12
N PHE A 271 3.50 31.22 16.32
CA PHE A 271 3.54 31.16 14.86
C PHE A 271 4.27 32.35 14.26
N PHE A 272 5.38 32.10 13.56
CA PHE A 272 6.25 33.12 12.95
C PHE A 272 7.08 32.52 11.80
N GLN A 273 7.40 33.30 10.77
CA GLN A 273 8.16 32.86 9.58
C GLN A 273 7.47 31.68 8.89
N VAL A 274 6.39 31.98 8.16
CA VAL A 274 5.59 30.98 7.43
C VAL A 274 6.46 30.23 6.43
N SER A 275 6.51 28.90 6.56
CA SER A 275 7.28 28.03 5.67
C SER A 275 6.42 27.30 4.64
N GLY A 276 5.11 27.31 4.78
CA GLY A 276 4.22 26.75 3.77
C GLY A 276 2.77 26.99 4.10
N ILE A 277 1.93 26.93 3.07
CA ILE A 277 0.49 26.99 3.17
C ILE A 277 -0.12 26.00 2.16
N VAL A 278 -1.24 25.41 2.55
CA VAL A 278 -2.17 24.70 1.67
C VAL A 278 -3.60 25.08 2.04
N ALA A 279 -4.49 25.06 1.05
CA ALA A 279 -5.92 25.21 1.29
C ALA A 279 -6.56 23.85 1.56
N HIS A 280 -7.72 23.87 2.19
CA HIS A 280 -8.61 22.73 2.19
C HIS A 280 -9.10 22.47 0.75
N PRO A 281 -9.17 21.21 0.30
CA PRO A 281 -9.46 20.89 -1.10
C PRO A 281 -10.88 21.29 -1.54
N THR A 282 -11.85 21.32 -0.62
CA THR A 282 -13.26 21.65 -0.89
C THR A 282 -13.78 22.90 -0.21
N ASP A 283 -13.03 23.43 0.73
CA ASP A 283 -13.46 24.60 1.50
C ASP A 283 -12.48 25.72 1.22
N SER A 284 -12.88 26.63 0.34
CA SER A 284 -12.04 27.75 -0.06
C SER A 284 -11.69 28.70 1.09
N ASN A 285 -12.34 28.57 2.25
CA ASN A 285 -12.10 29.42 3.40
C ASN A 285 -11.22 28.79 4.47
N THR A 286 -10.88 27.50 4.39
CA THR A 286 -10.05 26.82 5.38
C THR A 286 -8.63 26.61 4.87
N PHE A 287 -7.63 26.93 5.71
CA PHE A 287 -6.22 26.86 5.36
C PHE A 287 -5.39 26.20 6.46
N PHE A 288 -4.28 25.58 6.03
CA PHE A 288 -3.27 25.03 6.90
C PHE A 288 -1.91 25.63 6.57
N ALA A 289 -1.15 26.04 7.58
CA ALA A 289 0.15 26.66 7.37
C ALA A 289 1.19 26.23 8.42
N THR A 290 2.44 26.14 8.00
CA THR A 290 3.56 25.77 8.88
C THR A 290 4.41 26.98 9.24
N SER A 291 4.96 26.99 10.45
CA SER A 291 5.89 28.00 10.94
C SER A 291 7.28 27.39 11.14
N TRP A 292 8.28 27.97 10.48
CA TRP A 292 9.68 27.54 10.59
C TRP A 292 10.26 27.80 11.97
N SER A 293 10.23 29.06 12.43
CA SER A 293 10.94 29.43 13.67
C SER A 293 10.23 28.95 14.94
N ARG A 294 8.90 28.75 14.89
CA ARG A 294 8.10 28.29 16.04
C ARG A 294 7.82 26.80 16.05
N SER A 295 8.22 26.08 15.01
CA SER A 295 8.04 24.63 14.92
C SER A 295 6.59 24.22 15.17
N SER A 296 5.68 24.82 14.40
CA SER A 296 4.23 24.66 14.60
C SER A 296 3.46 24.55 13.28
N LEU A 297 2.26 24.01 13.38
CA LEU A 297 1.26 23.87 12.32
C LEU A 297 -0.01 24.60 12.77
N ALA A 298 -0.54 25.45 11.92
CA ALA A 298 -1.77 26.20 12.16
C ALA A 298 -2.89 25.75 11.21
N LYS A 299 -4.11 25.73 11.72
CA LYS A 299 -5.37 25.73 10.96
C LYS A 299 -6.06 27.06 11.21
N PHE A 300 -6.63 27.67 10.18
CA PHE A 300 -7.42 28.89 10.32
C PHE A 300 -8.45 29.01 9.21
N THR A 301 -9.41 29.92 9.42
CA THR A 301 -10.48 30.19 8.46
C THR A 301 -10.52 31.67 8.06
N THR A 302 -10.98 31.96 6.84
CA THR A 302 -11.22 33.32 6.37
C THR A 302 -12.71 33.63 6.31
N SER A 303 -13.11 34.80 6.84
CA SER A 303 -14.49 35.28 6.77
C SER A 303 -14.53 36.81 6.77
N GLY A 304 -15.35 37.41 5.89
CA GLY A 304 -15.37 38.86 5.69
C GLY A 304 -14.00 39.38 5.24
N SER A 305 -13.35 40.19 6.07
CA SER A 305 -11.96 40.65 5.85
C SER A 305 -11.00 40.14 6.93
N SER A 306 -11.38 39.09 7.65
CA SER A 306 -10.67 38.59 8.83
C SER A 306 -10.18 37.16 8.65
N ILE A 307 -9.00 36.89 9.22
CA ILE A 307 -8.53 35.55 9.53
C ILE A 307 -8.94 35.23 10.96
N SER A 308 -9.62 34.10 11.18
CA SER A 308 -10.23 33.70 12.45
C SER A 308 -10.12 32.19 12.67
N ASN A 309 -10.62 31.70 13.82
CA ASN A 309 -10.56 30.28 14.22
C ASN A 309 -9.15 29.68 14.13
N ILE A 310 -8.17 30.46 14.60
CA ILE A 310 -6.75 30.08 14.54
C ILE A 310 -6.49 29.01 15.60
N GLU A 311 -6.23 27.79 15.16
CA GLU A 311 -5.75 26.69 15.98
C GLU A 311 -4.28 26.41 15.65
N ILE A 312 -3.41 26.32 16.66
CA ILE A 312 -1.98 26.05 16.47
C ILE A 312 -1.58 24.85 17.30
N VAL A 313 -0.91 23.89 16.67
CA VAL A 313 -0.30 22.73 17.31
C VAL A 313 1.21 22.69 17.04
N GLY A 314 1.94 21.94 17.88
CA GLY A 314 3.37 21.79 17.73
C GLY A 314 4.19 22.71 18.62
N ARG A 315 5.33 22.19 19.08
CA ARG A 315 6.37 22.92 19.82
C ARG A 315 7.73 22.40 19.38
N ASN A 316 8.75 23.23 19.49
CA ASN A 316 10.11 22.85 19.14
C ASN A 316 10.64 21.72 20.05
N SER A 317 10.83 20.52 19.49
CA SER A 317 11.54 19.44 20.18
C SER A 317 11.98 18.34 19.20
N GLY A 318 12.86 17.46 19.68
CA GLY A 318 13.24 16.24 18.98
C GLY A 318 12.21 15.14 19.19
N ILE A 319 12.15 14.18 18.26
CA ILE A 319 11.31 12.99 18.37
C ILE A 319 12.12 11.72 18.07
N ASN A 320 11.60 10.56 18.43
CA ASN A 320 12.21 9.24 18.19
C ASN A 320 11.16 8.25 17.66
N SER A 321 11.58 7.02 17.37
CA SER A 321 10.72 5.99 16.79
C SER A 321 9.48 5.60 17.60
N ASN A 322 9.44 5.92 18.90
CA ASN A 322 8.30 5.64 19.77
C ASN A 322 7.30 6.80 19.84
N TYR A 323 7.50 7.84 19.03
CA TYR A 323 6.66 9.03 19.02
C TYR A 323 5.28 8.74 18.42
N ASN A 324 4.25 8.78 19.28
CA ASN A 324 2.85 8.61 18.92
C ASN A 324 1.94 9.47 19.81
N PRO A 325 1.89 10.81 19.60
CA PRO A 325 1.12 11.68 20.47
C PRO A 325 -0.39 11.45 20.28
N THR A 326 -1.08 11.16 21.39
CA THR A 326 -2.55 11.03 21.42
C THR A 326 -3.27 12.36 21.65
N ASN A 327 -2.54 13.39 22.10
CA ASN A 327 -3.06 14.72 22.39
C ASN A 327 -2.33 15.79 21.59
N LYS A 328 -3.05 16.84 21.14
CA LYS A 328 -2.48 17.95 20.35
C LYS A 328 -1.33 18.67 21.03
N SER A 329 -1.37 18.79 22.37
CA SER A 329 -0.31 19.44 23.15
C SER A 329 1.01 18.67 23.18
N SER A 330 1.00 17.38 22.81
CA SER A 330 2.18 16.52 22.70
C SER A 330 2.83 16.54 21.32
N ILE A 331 2.21 17.21 20.34
CA ILE A 331 2.77 17.36 18.99
C ILE A 331 4.08 18.16 19.08
N ARG A 332 5.12 17.66 18.43
CA ARG A 332 6.46 18.23 18.34
C ARG A 332 6.86 18.35 16.88
N PHE A 333 7.48 19.46 16.53
CA PHE A 333 8.17 19.65 15.26
C PHE A 333 9.56 20.24 15.51
N ARG A 334 10.40 20.22 14.49
CA ARG A 334 11.67 20.93 14.45
C ARG A 334 11.87 21.55 13.06
N ARG A 335 11.45 22.81 12.94
CA ARG A 335 11.55 23.62 11.72
C ARG A 335 10.84 23.00 10.51
N PRO A 336 9.50 22.82 10.54
CA PRO A 336 8.77 22.26 9.41
C PRO A 336 8.99 23.11 8.15
N HIS A 337 9.40 22.48 7.03
CA HIS A 337 9.83 23.17 5.81
C HIS A 337 8.74 23.22 4.73
N ASN A 338 7.87 22.20 4.68
CA ASN A 338 6.83 22.10 3.68
C ASN A 338 5.59 21.40 4.25
N ILE A 339 4.46 21.70 3.61
CA ILE A 339 3.13 21.16 3.91
C ILE A 339 2.45 20.81 2.58
N SER A 340 1.69 19.72 2.59
CA SER A 340 0.84 19.26 1.49
C SER A 340 -0.45 18.66 2.03
N VAL A 341 -1.46 18.54 1.17
CA VAL A 341 -2.77 17.99 1.51
C VAL A 341 -3.07 16.80 0.58
N ASP A 342 -3.66 15.76 1.16
CA ASP A 342 -4.27 14.65 0.42
C ASP A 342 -5.78 14.77 0.60
N SER A 343 -6.48 15.11 -0.49
CA SER A 343 -7.94 15.22 -0.51
C SER A 343 -8.61 13.85 -0.40
N GLY A 344 -8.01 12.80 -0.94
CA GLY A 344 -8.52 11.44 -0.92
C GLY A 344 -8.62 10.86 0.48
N LYS A 345 -7.66 11.21 1.35
CA LYS A 345 -7.56 10.71 2.73
C LYS A 345 -7.94 11.69 3.83
N SER A 346 -8.30 12.91 3.44
CA SER A 346 -8.52 14.01 4.38
C SER A 346 -7.32 14.23 5.32
N ARG A 347 -6.10 14.25 4.75
CA ARG A 347 -4.83 14.31 5.47
C ARG A 347 -4.01 15.54 5.13
N VAL A 348 -3.31 16.08 6.12
CA VAL A 348 -2.27 17.09 5.97
C VAL A 348 -0.92 16.44 6.28
N TYR A 349 0.04 16.57 5.37
CA TYR A 349 1.40 16.08 5.52
C TYR A 349 2.36 17.23 5.76
N VAL A 350 3.29 17.06 6.69
CA VAL A 350 4.28 18.06 7.07
C VAL A 350 5.68 17.44 6.97
N ALA A 351 6.55 18.08 6.19
CA ALA A 351 7.98 17.78 6.15
C ALA A 351 8.68 18.43 7.33
N ASP A 352 8.96 17.64 8.37
CA ASP A 352 9.62 18.07 9.58
C ASP A 352 11.14 17.97 9.44
N TYR A 353 11.73 19.08 9.00
CA TYR A 353 13.07 19.14 8.42
C TYR A 353 14.17 18.66 9.36
N ASP A 354 14.31 19.24 10.55
CA ASP A 354 15.43 18.89 11.43
C ASP A 354 15.19 17.61 12.24
N ASN A 355 13.92 17.19 12.40
CA ASN A 355 13.60 15.87 12.94
C ASN A 355 13.76 14.75 11.91
N ARG A 356 13.97 15.08 10.63
CA ARG A 356 14.16 14.12 9.54
C ARG A 356 12.98 13.18 9.31
N VAL A 357 11.77 13.67 9.56
CA VAL A 357 10.54 12.88 9.43
C VAL A 357 9.50 13.57 8.56
N ILE A 358 8.56 12.78 8.07
CA ILE A 358 7.25 13.26 7.61
C ILE A 358 6.25 12.94 8.70
N GLN A 359 5.41 13.90 9.09
CA GLN A 359 4.28 13.70 10.00
C GLN A 359 2.97 13.96 9.26
N SER A 360 1.90 13.24 9.62
CA SER A 360 0.56 13.47 9.08
C SER A 360 -0.49 13.74 10.16
N PHE A 361 -1.50 14.52 9.77
CA PHE A 361 -2.60 14.97 10.62
C PHE A 361 -3.92 14.87 9.86
N ASP A 362 -5.05 14.74 10.57
CA ASP A 362 -6.35 15.05 9.94
C ASP A 362 -6.57 16.57 9.83
N TYR A 363 -7.66 16.97 9.17
CA TYR A 363 -8.06 18.37 9.04
C TYR A 363 -8.43 19.04 10.38
N ASN A 364 -8.50 18.30 11.47
CA ASN A 364 -8.65 18.83 12.82
C ASN A 364 -7.33 18.85 13.60
N LEU A 365 -6.19 18.72 12.91
CA LEU A 365 -4.85 18.75 13.49
C LEU A 365 -4.56 17.63 14.51
N ASN A 366 -5.32 16.54 14.49
CA ASN A 366 -4.97 15.36 15.29
C ASN A 366 -3.89 14.57 14.56
N PHE A 367 -2.85 14.16 15.30
CA PHE A 367 -1.76 13.34 14.78
C PHE A 367 -2.27 11.98 14.29
N LYS A 368 -1.67 11.47 13.21
CA LYS A 368 -2.07 10.21 12.57
C LYS A 368 -0.91 9.25 12.37
N ALA A 369 0.18 9.71 11.76
CA ALA A 369 1.35 8.87 11.54
C ALA A 369 2.63 9.69 11.39
N VAL A 370 3.76 9.00 11.53
CA VAL A 370 5.10 9.52 11.32
C VAL A 370 5.96 8.49 10.61
N SER A 371 6.79 8.94 9.67
CA SER A 371 7.78 8.14 8.94
C SER A 371 9.11 8.89 8.89
N GLY A 372 10.23 8.20 8.74
CA GLY A 372 11.57 8.80 8.75
C GLY A 372 12.48 8.25 9.85
N PHE A 373 12.07 7.16 10.51
CA PHE A 373 12.91 6.49 11.51
C PHE A 373 13.55 5.26 10.89
N ARG A 374 14.88 5.19 10.92
CA ARG A 374 15.64 4.02 10.47
C ARG A 374 16.14 3.20 11.66
N SER A 375 15.97 1.89 11.59
CA SER A 375 16.55 0.92 12.52
C SER A 375 17.16 -0.26 11.77
N THR A 376 17.88 -1.12 12.48
CA THR A 376 18.39 -2.38 11.94
C THR A 376 17.84 -3.54 12.74
N GLN A 377 17.42 -4.59 12.05
CA GLN A 377 17.08 -5.88 12.65
C GLN A 377 17.59 -7.01 11.75
N THR A 378 17.65 -8.25 12.24
CA THR A 378 18.01 -9.38 11.37
C THR A 378 16.90 -9.63 10.34
N ARG A 379 17.26 -10.14 9.17
CA ARG A 379 16.28 -10.60 8.16
C ARG A 379 15.29 -11.58 8.78
N MET A 380 15.77 -12.57 9.54
CA MET A 380 14.92 -13.52 10.27
C MET A 380 13.89 -12.80 11.14
N ARG A 381 14.30 -11.83 11.98
CA ARG A 381 13.35 -11.10 12.83
C ARG A 381 12.29 -10.37 11.99
N GLY A 382 12.71 -9.79 10.88
CA GLY A 382 11.79 -9.12 9.95
C GLY A 382 10.80 -10.04 9.25
N ALA A 383 11.23 -11.22 8.83
CA ALA A 383 10.35 -12.24 8.30
C ALA A 383 9.34 -12.73 9.34
N GLN A 384 9.79 -12.93 10.58
CA GLN A 384 8.91 -13.30 11.70
C GLN A 384 7.83 -12.24 11.97
N ASP A 385 8.21 -10.96 12.00
CA ASP A 385 7.25 -9.86 12.21
C ASP A 385 6.26 -9.77 11.03
N ALA A 386 6.72 -9.93 9.79
CA ALA A 386 5.89 -9.86 8.59
C ALA A 386 4.89 -11.02 8.49
N ILE A 387 5.35 -12.27 8.66
CA ILE A 387 4.50 -13.47 8.61
C ILE A 387 3.51 -13.45 9.78
N GLN A 388 3.94 -13.13 11.01
CA GLN A 388 3.02 -13.05 12.15
C GLN A 388 1.93 -12.01 11.93
N SER A 389 2.27 -10.86 11.33
CA SER A 389 1.28 -9.84 11.05
C SER A 389 0.30 -10.22 9.94
N LEU A 390 0.68 -11.12 9.04
CA LEU A 390 -0.18 -11.63 7.97
C LEU A 390 -1.21 -12.62 8.55
N VAL A 391 -0.73 -13.59 9.33
CA VAL A 391 -1.57 -14.69 9.87
C VAL A 391 -2.44 -14.25 11.05
N THR A 392 -2.37 -12.98 11.45
CA THR A 392 -3.29 -12.34 12.41
C THR A 392 -4.29 -11.40 11.73
N ASP A 393 -4.20 -11.18 10.42
CA ASP A 393 -5.17 -10.38 9.66
C ASP A 393 -6.43 -11.20 9.38
N SER A 394 -7.52 -10.88 10.11
CA SER A 394 -8.82 -11.53 9.98
C SER A 394 -9.37 -11.60 8.55
N ALA A 395 -9.05 -10.61 7.70
CA ALA A 395 -9.49 -10.58 6.31
C ALA A 395 -8.75 -11.62 5.45
N LEU A 396 -7.50 -11.96 5.81
CA LEU A 396 -6.66 -12.90 5.07
C LEU A 396 -6.84 -14.36 5.53
N ILE A 397 -7.15 -14.59 6.80
CA ILE A 397 -7.26 -15.95 7.37
C ILE A 397 -8.60 -16.64 7.10
N SER A 398 -9.63 -15.89 6.68
CA SER A 398 -11.00 -16.42 6.55
C SER A 398 -11.23 -17.37 5.37
N SER A 399 -10.36 -17.37 4.36
CA SER A 399 -10.52 -18.17 3.13
C SER A 399 -9.25 -18.91 2.69
N VAL A 400 -8.26 -18.99 3.58
CA VAL A 400 -6.96 -19.65 3.32
C VAL A 400 -6.59 -20.52 4.51
N ASN A 401 -6.31 -21.79 4.24
CA ASN A 401 -5.63 -22.69 5.17
C ASN A 401 -4.13 -22.41 5.08
N PHE A 402 -3.50 -22.13 6.21
CA PHE A 402 -2.07 -21.84 6.27
C PHE A 402 -1.31 -23.04 6.81
N GLY A 403 -0.21 -23.38 6.17
CA GLY A 403 0.85 -24.22 6.72
C GLY A 403 2.16 -23.45 6.75
N PHE A 404 3.10 -23.93 7.56
CA PHE A 404 4.38 -23.27 7.76
C PHE A 404 5.50 -24.30 7.89
N GLY A 405 6.63 -24.01 7.26
CA GLY A 405 7.84 -24.81 7.38
C GLY A 405 9.10 -23.98 7.21
N ILE A 406 10.22 -24.56 7.60
CA ILE A 406 11.55 -23.98 7.52
C ILE A 406 12.47 -24.84 6.67
N TRP A 407 13.45 -24.21 6.03
CA TRP A 407 14.43 -24.90 5.21
C TRP A 407 15.80 -24.21 5.25
N SER A 408 16.87 -24.98 5.16
CA SER A 408 18.27 -24.53 5.10
C SER A 408 19.10 -25.63 4.41
N ASP A 409 20.32 -25.90 4.86
CA ASP A 409 21.19 -26.97 4.37
C ASP A 409 21.84 -27.69 5.55
N TYR A 410 22.42 -28.87 5.27
CA TYR A 410 23.15 -29.65 6.25
C TYR A 410 24.31 -28.86 6.87
N GLN A 411 24.56 -29.12 8.16
CA GLN A 411 25.88 -28.88 8.72
C GLN A 411 26.81 -29.99 8.25
N VAL A 412 27.97 -29.61 7.70
CA VAL A 412 28.91 -30.57 7.12
C VAL A 412 30.20 -30.63 7.93
N TRP A 413 30.60 -31.85 8.32
CA TRP A 413 31.94 -32.12 8.83
C TRP A 413 32.72 -32.94 7.84
N ILE A 414 34.02 -32.64 7.74
CA ILE A 414 34.90 -33.20 6.73
C ILE A 414 36.13 -33.79 7.42
N SER A 415 36.52 -34.99 7.02
CA SER A 415 37.73 -35.68 7.48
C SER A 415 38.31 -36.55 6.36
N SER A 416 39.63 -36.71 6.35
CA SER A 416 40.31 -37.60 5.40
C SER A 416 40.08 -39.09 5.68
N ARG A 417 39.52 -39.44 6.84
CA ARG A 417 39.20 -40.83 7.24
C ARG A 417 37.71 -40.98 7.51
N PRO A 418 37.12 -42.20 7.32
CA PRO A 418 35.77 -42.49 7.78
C PRO A 418 35.60 -42.14 9.26
N PHE A 419 34.50 -41.51 9.61
CA PHE A 419 34.21 -41.10 10.98
C PHE A 419 32.71 -41.05 11.22
N ASN A 420 32.31 -41.13 12.49
CA ASN A 420 30.94 -40.94 12.92
C ASN A 420 30.85 -39.63 13.70
N ARG A 421 29.77 -38.89 13.51
CA ARG A 421 29.48 -37.70 14.32
C ARG A 421 28.00 -37.66 14.64
N PHE A 422 27.67 -37.51 15.93
CA PHE A 422 26.30 -37.53 16.43
C PHE A 422 25.50 -38.78 16.01
N GLY A 423 26.14 -39.95 15.93
CA GLY A 423 25.49 -41.18 15.49
C GLY A 423 25.37 -41.32 13.97
N ILE A 424 25.74 -40.31 13.18
CA ILE A 424 25.70 -40.35 11.71
C ILE A 424 27.08 -40.73 11.17
N SER A 425 27.13 -41.81 10.40
CA SER A 425 28.34 -42.26 9.70
C SER A 425 28.60 -41.38 8.47
N SER A 426 29.88 -41.08 8.23
CA SER A 426 30.28 -40.29 7.09
C SER A 426 30.13 -41.05 5.76
N VAL A 427 29.70 -40.33 4.72
CA VAL A 427 29.72 -40.79 3.32
C VAL A 427 30.95 -40.20 2.61
N ARG A 428 31.34 -40.69 1.43
CA ARG A 428 32.36 -39.97 0.66
C ARG A 428 31.78 -38.62 0.23
N CYS A 429 32.59 -37.56 0.27
CA CYS A 429 32.10 -36.22 -0.11
C CYS A 429 31.65 -36.16 -1.58
N ARG A 430 32.25 -36.97 -2.47
CA ARG A 430 31.74 -37.13 -3.84
C ARG A 430 30.32 -37.72 -3.87
N ASP A 431 30.00 -38.65 -2.97
CA ASP A 431 28.67 -39.24 -2.88
C ASP A 431 27.69 -38.25 -2.21
N ALA A 432 28.18 -37.41 -1.30
CA ALA A 432 27.45 -36.24 -0.78
C ALA A 432 26.96 -35.33 -1.92
N VAL A 433 27.86 -34.99 -2.85
CA VAL A 433 27.53 -34.20 -4.05
C VAL A 433 26.51 -34.91 -4.93
N ASN A 434 26.75 -36.18 -5.26
CA ASN A 434 25.95 -36.88 -6.27
C ASN A 434 24.56 -37.26 -5.78
N ASN A 435 24.40 -37.62 -4.50
CA ASN A 435 23.17 -38.22 -3.98
C ASN A 435 22.36 -37.25 -3.11
N TYR A 436 23.03 -36.29 -2.46
CA TYR A 436 22.41 -35.42 -1.46
C TYR A 436 22.35 -33.95 -1.86
N GLY A 437 22.78 -33.61 -3.09
CA GLY A 437 22.68 -32.26 -3.64
C GLY A 437 23.55 -31.27 -2.89
N MET A 438 24.81 -31.65 -2.62
CA MET A 438 25.80 -30.83 -1.91
C MET A 438 26.79 -30.18 -2.91
N GLU A 439 26.28 -29.46 -3.91
CA GLU A 439 27.08 -29.01 -5.07
C GLU A 439 28.23 -28.09 -4.69
N TRP A 440 28.13 -27.30 -3.62
CA TRP A 440 29.25 -26.45 -3.19
C TRP A 440 30.53 -27.23 -2.88
N LEU A 441 30.44 -28.52 -2.51
CA LEU A 441 31.61 -29.38 -2.31
C LEU A 441 32.40 -29.61 -3.61
N ARG A 442 31.79 -29.44 -4.79
CA ARG A 442 32.49 -29.54 -6.09
C ARG A 442 33.60 -28.50 -6.24
N ASN A 443 33.46 -27.35 -5.56
CA ASN A 443 34.49 -26.31 -5.55
C ASN A 443 35.78 -26.76 -4.84
N TYR A 444 35.73 -27.87 -4.10
CA TYR A 444 36.82 -28.43 -3.31
C TYR A 444 37.18 -29.84 -3.79
N TRP A 445 37.63 -29.95 -5.04
CA TRP A 445 37.87 -31.24 -5.71
C TRP A 445 38.83 -32.19 -4.97
N TRP A 446 39.75 -31.67 -4.14
CA TRP A 446 40.66 -32.48 -3.32
C TRP A 446 39.96 -33.21 -2.17
N TRP A 447 38.72 -32.84 -1.80
CA TRP A 447 37.90 -33.55 -0.82
C TRP A 447 37.07 -34.68 -1.42
N ASN A 448 37.15 -34.93 -2.73
CA ASN A 448 36.36 -36.00 -3.37
C ASN A 448 36.62 -37.39 -2.78
N SER A 449 37.86 -37.67 -2.36
CA SER A 449 38.25 -38.92 -1.69
C SER A 449 38.05 -38.88 -0.18
N TRP A 450 37.68 -37.73 0.38
CA TRP A 450 37.46 -37.55 1.81
C TRP A 450 36.04 -37.93 2.20
N HIS A 451 35.80 -37.97 3.50
CA HIS A 451 34.55 -38.35 4.10
C HIS A 451 33.83 -37.12 4.68
N CYS A 452 32.51 -37.07 4.48
CA CYS A 452 31.61 -36.00 4.88
C CYS A 452 30.48 -36.56 5.77
N VAL A 453 30.23 -35.95 6.92
CA VAL A 453 28.98 -36.15 7.68
C VAL A 453 28.03 -35.02 7.33
N LEU A 454 26.81 -35.37 6.90
CA LEU A 454 25.71 -34.45 6.63
C LEU A 454 24.74 -34.50 7.81
N TYR A 455 24.64 -33.42 8.56
CA TYR A 455 23.85 -33.38 9.79
C TYR A 455 22.72 -32.37 9.70
N GLY A 456 21.50 -32.85 9.86
CA GLY A 456 20.27 -32.06 9.81
C GLY A 456 19.93 -31.36 11.12
N GLY A 457 20.70 -31.54 12.20
CA GLY A 457 20.38 -30.93 13.50
C GLY A 457 19.64 -31.87 14.46
N VAL A 458 18.77 -31.27 15.29
CA VAL A 458 18.02 -31.90 16.40
C VAL A 458 17.54 -33.32 16.07
N ASN A 459 17.64 -34.24 17.04
CA ASN A 459 17.35 -35.68 16.92
C ASN A 459 18.32 -36.49 16.04
N ASN A 460 19.51 -35.96 15.75
CA ASN A 460 20.55 -36.66 14.98
C ASN A 460 20.08 -37.12 13.58
N VAL A 461 19.21 -36.33 12.96
CA VAL A 461 18.64 -36.63 11.65
C VAL A 461 19.73 -36.47 10.59
N GLY A 462 20.05 -37.57 9.93
CA GLY A 462 21.03 -37.63 8.85
C GLY A 462 20.39 -37.72 7.47
N PRO A 463 21.21 -37.92 6.43
CA PRO A 463 20.78 -37.82 5.04
C PRO A 463 19.92 -39.00 4.57
N ASN A 464 19.77 -40.05 5.38
CA ASN A 464 18.83 -41.14 5.09
C ASN A 464 17.38 -40.74 5.33
N ASN A 465 17.15 -39.70 6.12
CA ASN A 465 15.83 -39.24 6.53
C ASN A 465 15.56 -37.80 6.07
N LEU A 466 16.37 -37.25 5.16
CA LEU A 466 16.24 -35.87 4.66
C LEU A 466 16.77 -35.80 3.21
N PRO A 467 16.28 -34.88 2.36
CA PRO A 467 15.15 -33.98 2.58
C PRO A 467 13.82 -34.63 2.15
N GLY A 468 12.71 -34.28 2.82
CA GLY A 468 11.38 -34.76 2.44
C GLY A 468 10.31 -34.60 3.52
N TYR A 469 9.17 -35.23 3.30
CA TYR A 469 8.06 -35.34 4.26
C TYR A 469 7.50 -36.75 4.23
N ASP A 470 7.59 -37.48 5.33
CA ASP A 470 7.14 -38.86 5.49
C ASP A 470 5.81 -38.98 6.25
N GLY A 471 5.36 -37.91 6.92
CA GLY A 471 4.08 -37.89 7.65
C GLY A 471 4.01 -36.88 8.80
N TRP A 472 2.87 -36.81 9.49
CA TRP A 472 2.66 -35.91 10.63
C TRP A 472 2.85 -36.57 12.01
N ASN A 473 3.61 -35.94 12.91
CA ASN A 473 3.68 -36.36 14.31
C ASN A 473 2.65 -35.59 15.14
N THR A 474 1.52 -36.22 15.48
CA THR A 474 0.45 -35.60 16.27
C THR A 474 0.88 -35.22 17.70
N GLY A 475 1.75 -36.02 18.34
CA GLY A 475 2.18 -35.78 19.71
C GLY A 475 3.14 -34.59 19.88
N ARG A 476 3.96 -34.33 18.86
CA ARG A 476 4.85 -33.15 18.79
C ARG A 476 4.29 -32.02 17.94
N ASN A 477 3.20 -32.29 17.22
CA ASN A 477 2.50 -31.40 16.33
C ASN A 477 3.39 -30.78 15.24
N GLN A 478 4.22 -31.60 14.60
CA GLN A 478 5.20 -31.21 13.58
C GLN A 478 5.35 -32.33 12.54
N GLY A 479 5.93 -32.01 11.38
CA GLY A 479 6.23 -32.99 10.34
C GLY A 479 7.30 -34.01 10.74
N ILE A 480 7.35 -35.11 9.98
CA ILE A 480 8.38 -36.14 10.04
C ILE A 480 9.00 -36.19 8.64
N PRO A 481 10.32 -36.13 8.49
CA PRO A 481 11.32 -35.69 9.48
C PRO A 481 11.10 -34.22 9.89
N CYS A 482 11.55 -33.86 11.10
CA CYS A 482 11.64 -32.47 11.54
C CYS A 482 12.94 -32.26 12.33
N SER A 483 13.73 -31.29 11.87
CA SER A 483 15.04 -30.93 12.40
C SER A 483 15.26 -29.42 12.32
N ALA A 484 16.39 -28.94 12.85
CA ALA A 484 16.70 -27.51 12.89
C ALA A 484 16.87 -26.86 11.49
N VAL A 485 17.20 -27.66 10.47
CA VAL A 485 17.45 -27.17 9.10
C VAL A 485 16.32 -27.51 8.13
N HIS A 486 15.34 -28.30 8.56
CA HIS A 486 14.24 -28.81 7.74
C HIS A 486 13.09 -29.26 8.63
N CYS A 487 11.99 -28.53 8.63
CA CYS A 487 10.81 -28.96 9.38
C CYS A 487 9.54 -28.32 8.82
N GLN A 488 8.48 -29.11 8.67
CA GLN A 488 7.14 -28.58 8.54
C GLN A 488 6.54 -28.40 9.93
N GLU A 489 6.62 -27.19 10.44
CA GLU A 489 6.20 -26.83 11.82
C GLU A 489 4.67 -26.78 11.96
N VAL A 490 3.96 -26.49 10.86
CA VAL A 490 2.50 -26.35 10.85
C VAL A 490 1.91 -27.00 9.60
N GLN A 491 0.97 -27.92 9.82
CA GLN A 491 0.18 -28.53 8.75
C GLN A 491 -0.73 -27.47 8.10
N VAL A 492 -0.98 -27.58 6.80
CA VAL A 492 -1.91 -26.67 6.12
C VAL A 492 -3.33 -26.98 6.58
N ALA A 493 -3.86 -26.15 7.49
CA ALA A 493 -5.15 -26.39 8.14
C ALA A 493 -5.85 -25.06 8.50
N ARG A 494 -7.13 -25.15 8.91
CA ARG A 494 -7.95 -23.98 9.30
C ARG A 494 -7.39 -23.23 10.50
N ASP A 495 -6.83 -23.94 11.48
CA ASP A 495 -6.15 -23.37 12.66
C ASP A 495 -4.68 -23.03 12.40
N GLY A 496 -4.17 -23.35 11.20
CA GLY A 496 -2.76 -23.21 10.86
C GLY A 496 -2.27 -21.76 10.85
N ALA A 497 -3.14 -20.76 10.64
CA ALA A 497 -2.78 -19.34 10.78
C ALA A 497 -2.38 -19.00 12.22
N GLN A 498 -3.20 -19.40 13.20
CA GLN A 498 -2.93 -19.18 14.62
C GLN A 498 -1.61 -19.83 15.03
N ARG A 499 -1.40 -21.08 14.60
CA ARG A 499 -0.18 -21.84 14.90
C ARG A 499 1.06 -21.25 14.24
N THR A 500 0.97 -20.88 12.96
CA THR A 500 2.05 -20.20 12.24
C THR A 500 2.50 -18.94 12.97
N GLY A 501 1.55 -18.17 13.53
CA GLY A 501 1.85 -16.97 14.31
C GLY A 501 2.68 -17.24 15.58
N VAL A 502 2.67 -18.47 16.09
CA VAL A 502 3.48 -18.94 17.23
C VAL A 502 4.81 -19.52 16.74
N GLU A 503 4.77 -20.52 15.86
CA GLU A 503 5.98 -21.27 15.45
C GLU A 503 7.00 -20.40 14.72
N VAL A 504 6.54 -19.44 13.90
CA VAL A 504 7.44 -18.55 13.17
C VAL A 504 8.41 -17.82 14.12
N ARG A 505 8.00 -17.50 15.35
CA ARG A 505 8.82 -16.79 16.34
C ARG A 505 10.00 -17.61 16.85
N MET A 506 9.94 -18.94 16.74
CA MET A 506 10.97 -19.84 17.27
C MET A 506 12.09 -20.11 16.26
N VAL A 507 11.88 -19.76 14.99
CA VAL A 507 12.84 -20.01 13.91
C VAL A 507 14.14 -19.26 14.14
N ARG A 508 15.27 -19.94 13.90
CA ARG A 508 16.62 -19.40 14.03
C ARG A 508 17.41 -19.62 12.73
N PRO A 509 18.28 -18.67 12.35
CA PRO A 509 19.22 -18.89 11.25
C PRO A 509 20.16 -20.07 11.55
N MET A 510 20.44 -20.85 10.52
CA MET A 510 21.23 -22.08 10.50
C MET A 510 22.32 -21.94 9.43
N TRP A 511 22.56 -22.99 8.64
CA TRP A 511 23.76 -23.14 7.82
C TRP A 511 23.53 -22.65 6.39
N GLY A 512 23.73 -23.52 5.40
CA GLY A 512 23.63 -23.15 3.99
C GLY A 512 22.20 -23.02 3.48
N THR A 513 22.09 -22.93 2.16
CA THR A 513 20.84 -22.65 1.45
C THR A 513 20.65 -23.73 0.38
N ASN A 514 19.79 -24.72 0.65
CA ASN A 514 19.59 -25.87 -0.24
C ASN A 514 18.20 -25.86 -0.86
N ALA A 515 18.09 -25.60 -2.17
CA ALA A 515 16.79 -25.49 -2.81
C ALA A 515 16.01 -26.81 -2.87
N ARG A 516 16.73 -27.95 -2.78
CA ARG A 516 16.10 -29.27 -2.78
C ARG A 516 15.27 -29.48 -1.51
N PHE A 517 15.64 -28.85 -0.39
CA PHE A 517 14.99 -29.09 0.91
C PHE A 517 13.53 -28.65 0.92
N PHE A 518 13.27 -27.39 0.58
CA PHE A 518 11.89 -26.88 0.51
C PHE A 518 11.11 -27.54 -0.62
N ALA A 519 11.74 -27.86 -1.75
CA ALA A 519 11.07 -28.43 -2.91
C ALA A 519 10.62 -29.87 -2.64
N MET A 520 11.48 -30.70 -2.04
CA MET A 520 11.12 -32.06 -1.62
C MET A 520 10.06 -32.03 -0.51
N MET A 521 10.18 -31.14 0.48
CA MET A 521 9.14 -30.98 1.51
C MET A 521 7.77 -30.69 0.88
N ALA A 522 7.70 -29.70 -0.02
CA ALA A 522 6.46 -29.36 -0.70
C ALA A 522 5.94 -30.55 -1.53
N LYS A 523 6.81 -31.19 -2.31
CA LYS A 523 6.42 -32.31 -3.16
C LYS A 523 5.85 -33.47 -2.33
N ASP A 524 6.60 -33.93 -1.34
CA ASP A 524 6.21 -35.10 -0.56
C ASP A 524 4.98 -34.81 0.30
N TYR A 525 4.84 -33.59 0.82
CA TYR A 525 3.65 -33.19 1.58
C TYR A 525 2.38 -33.14 0.73
N TYR A 526 2.44 -32.51 -0.46
CA TYR A 526 1.29 -32.45 -1.36
C TYR A 526 0.99 -33.78 -2.06
N ASP A 527 1.95 -34.69 -2.13
CA ASP A 527 1.78 -36.06 -2.63
C ASP A 527 1.40 -37.06 -1.53
N HIS A 528 1.43 -36.66 -0.25
CA HIS A 528 1.21 -37.59 0.85
C HIS A 528 -0.23 -38.12 0.83
N PRO A 529 -0.45 -39.44 0.91
CA PRO A 529 -1.80 -40.03 0.78
C PRO A 529 -2.77 -39.56 1.87
N ASP A 530 -2.27 -39.36 3.10
CA ASP A 530 -3.12 -39.08 4.26
C ASP A 530 -3.01 -37.64 4.80
N ASP A 531 -1.93 -36.93 4.45
CA ASP A 531 -1.60 -35.63 5.07
C ASP A 531 -1.67 -34.47 4.07
N SER A 532 -1.79 -34.77 2.77
CA SER A 532 -1.93 -33.75 1.74
C SER A 532 -3.18 -32.93 2.01
N PRO A 533 -3.09 -31.59 1.96
CA PRO A 533 -4.24 -30.74 2.19
C PRO A 533 -5.14 -30.66 0.94
N ILE A 534 -4.73 -31.28 -0.17
CA ILE A 534 -5.50 -31.33 -1.41
C ILE A 534 -6.68 -32.29 -1.23
N ASP A 535 -7.89 -31.76 -1.34
CA ASP A 535 -9.10 -32.55 -1.38
C ASP A 535 -9.26 -33.15 -2.79
N PRO A 536 -9.15 -34.48 -2.93
CA PRO A 536 -9.26 -35.15 -4.23
C PRO A 536 -10.66 -35.02 -4.86
N ASN A 537 -11.66 -34.55 -4.10
CA ASN A 537 -13.01 -34.33 -4.57
C ASN A 537 -13.29 -32.87 -4.94
N SER A 538 -12.27 -31.99 -4.89
CA SER A 538 -12.43 -30.55 -5.14
C SER A 538 -11.49 -30.02 -6.22
N ASP A 539 -11.93 -30.12 -7.47
CA ASP A 539 -11.22 -29.60 -8.66
C ASP A 539 -10.97 -28.08 -8.63
N CYS A 540 -11.69 -27.35 -7.76
CA CYS A 540 -11.56 -25.90 -7.59
C CYS A 540 -10.59 -25.47 -6.47
N GLN A 541 -9.99 -26.43 -5.75
CA GLN A 541 -9.09 -26.11 -4.64
C GLN A 541 -7.70 -25.71 -5.14
N ALA A 542 -7.39 -24.42 -5.06
CA ALA A 542 -6.05 -23.94 -5.36
C ALA A 542 -5.04 -24.24 -4.22
N SER A 543 -3.87 -24.75 -4.59
CA SER A 543 -2.76 -25.07 -3.69
C SER A 543 -1.50 -24.30 -4.08
N HIS A 544 -0.84 -23.71 -3.09
CA HIS A 544 0.27 -22.79 -3.29
C HIS A 544 1.40 -23.01 -2.30
N VAL A 545 2.62 -22.76 -2.77
CA VAL A 545 3.83 -22.68 -1.95
C VAL A 545 4.42 -21.27 -2.08
N ILE A 546 4.75 -20.67 -0.94
CA ILE A 546 5.45 -19.38 -0.90
C ILE A 546 6.82 -19.59 -0.29
N VAL A 547 7.87 -19.41 -1.08
CA VAL A 547 9.27 -19.56 -0.63
C VAL A 547 9.85 -18.19 -0.32
N ILE A 548 10.29 -17.96 0.92
CA ILE A 548 10.83 -16.67 1.36
C ILE A 548 12.31 -16.86 1.68
N GLY A 549 13.21 -16.10 1.05
CA GLY A 549 14.66 -16.17 1.24
C GLY A 549 15.40 -15.20 0.32
N ASP A 550 16.73 -15.23 0.25
CA ASP A 550 17.49 -14.37 -0.67
C ASP A 550 17.85 -15.03 -2.01
N GLY A 551 17.64 -16.33 -2.13
CA GLY A 551 17.84 -17.10 -3.35
C GLY A 551 19.27 -17.45 -3.70
N ASP A 552 20.23 -17.11 -2.83
CA ASP A 552 21.64 -17.50 -3.00
C ASP A 552 21.83 -18.98 -2.61
N PHE A 553 21.33 -19.87 -3.46
CA PHE A 553 21.43 -21.31 -3.27
C PHE A 553 22.89 -21.78 -3.33
N THR A 554 23.35 -22.41 -2.26
CA THR A 554 24.66 -23.10 -2.22
C THR A 554 24.57 -24.54 -2.73
N SER A 555 23.35 -25.09 -2.71
CA SER A 555 23.06 -26.52 -2.87
C SER A 555 21.68 -26.74 -3.50
N GLY A 556 21.49 -27.86 -4.19
CA GLY A 556 20.21 -28.40 -4.65
C GLY A 556 19.41 -27.57 -5.65
N GLN A 557 19.99 -26.52 -6.25
CA GLN A 557 19.26 -25.59 -7.12
C GLN A 557 18.61 -26.29 -8.32
N ALA A 558 19.37 -27.11 -9.06
CA ALA A 558 18.85 -27.76 -10.27
C ALA A 558 17.69 -28.73 -9.94
N GLN A 559 17.83 -29.52 -8.88
CA GLN A 559 16.82 -30.46 -8.41
C GLN A 559 15.58 -29.70 -7.89
N GLY A 560 15.77 -28.66 -7.07
CA GLY A 560 14.68 -27.84 -6.54
C GLY A 560 13.87 -27.17 -7.66
N LEU A 561 14.55 -26.58 -8.64
CA LEU A 561 13.90 -25.97 -9.81
C LEU A 561 13.11 -26.99 -10.65
N SER A 562 13.61 -28.22 -10.79
CA SER A 562 12.91 -29.29 -11.50
C SER A 562 11.67 -29.74 -10.75
N ILE A 563 11.79 -30.01 -9.44
CA ILE A 563 10.67 -30.48 -8.60
C ILE A 563 9.53 -29.45 -8.57
N ILE A 564 9.86 -28.17 -8.41
CA ILE A 564 8.84 -27.10 -8.42
C ILE A 564 8.14 -26.98 -9.78
N LYS A 565 8.89 -27.18 -10.88
CA LYS A 565 8.32 -27.21 -12.22
C LYS A 565 7.32 -28.37 -12.36
N ASP A 566 7.72 -29.56 -11.93
CA ASP A 566 6.87 -30.77 -11.97
C ASP A 566 5.59 -30.60 -11.15
N LEU A 567 5.65 -29.88 -10.01
CA LEU A 567 4.48 -29.55 -9.19
C LEU A 567 3.50 -28.58 -9.89
N ALA A 568 4.02 -27.59 -10.61
CA ALA A 568 3.22 -26.57 -11.28
C ALA A 568 2.60 -27.06 -12.60
N GLU A 569 3.27 -27.98 -13.30
CA GLU A 569 2.87 -28.49 -14.63
C GLU A 569 1.95 -29.72 -14.60
N ARG A 570 1.55 -30.21 -13.42
CA ARG A 570 0.65 -31.37 -13.28
C ARG A 570 -0.67 -31.16 -14.03
N SER A 571 -1.26 -32.23 -14.57
CA SER A 571 -2.59 -32.14 -15.19
C SER A 571 -3.69 -31.86 -14.15
N GLU A 572 -3.57 -32.47 -12.97
CA GLU A 572 -4.47 -32.38 -11.82
C GLU A 572 -3.68 -32.03 -10.56
N ASN A 573 -4.33 -31.51 -9.51
CA ASN A 573 -3.70 -31.20 -8.23
C ASN A 573 -2.46 -30.29 -8.36
N LYS A 574 -2.56 -29.25 -9.21
CA LYS A 574 -1.50 -28.28 -9.48
C LYS A 574 -1.12 -27.53 -8.20
N VAL A 575 0.18 -27.42 -7.95
CA VAL A 575 0.72 -26.63 -6.85
C VAL A 575 1.59 -25.51 -7.43
N LYS A 576 1.07 -24.29 -7.41
CA LYS A 576 1.84 -23.12 -7.89
C LYS A 576 2.83 -22.66 -6.81
N THR A 577 4.00 -22.18 -7.22
CA THR A 577 5.05 -21.72 -6.29
C THR A 577 5.56 -20.33 -6.65
N VAL A 578 5.55 -19.41 -5.69
CA VAL A 578 6.14 -18.08 -5.84
C VAL A 578 7.27 -17.88 -4.85
N ALA A 579 8.38 -17.29 -5.32
CA ALA A 579 9.48 -16.90 -4.47
C ALA A 579 9.36 -15.42 -4.08
N ILE A 580 9.62 -15.09 -2.82
CA ILE A 580 9.79 -13.73 -2.33
C ILE A 580 11.26 -13.52 -1.98
N ALA A 581 11.97 -12.80 -2.85
CA ALA A 581 13.36 -12.42 -2.66
C ALA A 581 13.44 -11.36 -1.56
N TYR A 582 13.92 -11.74 -0.38
CA TYR A 582 13.77 -11.00 0.85
C TYR A 582 15.09 -10.54 1.47
N GLY A 583 15.12 -9.26 1.85
CA GLY A 583 16.22 -8.61 2.55
C GLY A 583 16.99 -7.62 1.68
N SER A 584 17.76 -6.76 2.34
CA SER A 584 18.65 -5.81 1.66
C SER A 584 19.89 -6.52 1.12
N GLY A 585 20.30 -6.18 -0.11
CA GLY A 585 21.54 -6.69 -0.70
C GLY A 585 21.45 -8.09 -1.30
N ILE A 586 20.28 -8.47 -1.84
CA ILE A 586 20.11 -9.71 -2.62
C ILE A 586 21.08 -9.71 -3.80
N SER A 587 21.84 -10.79 -3.98
CA SER A 587 22.80 -10.88 -5.07
C SER A 587 22.10 -10.99 -6.44
N PRO A 588 22.74 -10.54 -7.54
CA PRO A 588 22.20 -10.75 -8.88
C PRO A 588 21.95 -12.23 -9.22
N GLY A 589 22.81 -13.12 -8.71
CA GLY A 589 22.68 -14.57 -8.89
C GLY A 589 21.48 -15.14 -8.15
N GLY A 590 21.31 -14.77 -6.88
CA GLY A 590 20.18 -15.22 -6.06
C GLY A 590 18.84 -14.74 -6.58
N LEU A 591 18.75 -13.48 -7.03
CA LEU A 591 17.55 -12.96 -7.67
C LEU A 591 17.22 -13.71 -8.97
N ALA A 592 18.23 -14.02 -9.79
CA ALA A 592 18.03 -14.80 -11.01
C ALA A 592 17.50 -16.21 -10.71
N ALA A 593 18.05 -16.88 -9.68
CA ALA A 593 17.60 -18.20 -9.26
C ALA A 593 16.16 -18.19 -8.74
N PHE A 594 15.78 -17.21 -7.90
CA PHE A 594 14.41 -17.06 -7.43
C PHE A 594 13.42 -16.66 -8.54
N ASN A 595 13.85 -15.85 -9.51
CA ASN A 595 13.04 -15.55 -10.70
C ASN A 595 12.76 -16.84 -11.48
N GLN A 596 13.77 -17.65 -11.71
CA GLN A 596 13.61 -18.93 -12.39
C GLN A 596 12.72 -19.89 -11.59
N LEU A 597 12.87 -19.94 -10.26
CA LEU A 597 12.02 -20.74 -9.38
C LEU A 597 10.54 -20.34 -9.51
N SER A 598 10.25 -19.04 -9.52
CA SER A 598 8.88 -18.53 -9.62
C SER A 598 8.28 -18.78 -11.01
N ILE A 599 9.07 -18.60 -12.07
CA ILE A 599 8.66 -18.91 -13.45
C ILE A 599 8.33 -20.40 -13.57
N ASN A 600 9.21 -21.27 -13.10
CA ASN A 600 8.96 -22.71 -13.07
C ASN A 600 7.74 -23.07 -12.21
N GLY A 601 7.49 -22.33 -11.13
CA GLY A 601 6.34 -22.50 -10.24
C GLY A 601 5.03 -21.92 -10.76
N GLY A 602 4.96 -21.45 -12.01
CA GLY A 602 3.73 -20.94 -12.62
C GLY A 602 3.49 -19.43 -12.45
N TYR A 603 4.49 -18.66 -12.05
CA TYR A 603 4.44 -17.20 -11.93
C TYR A 603 5.33 -16.55 -13.02
N PRO A 604 4.79 -16.17 -14.19
CA PRO A 604 5.58 -15.78 -15.36
C PRO A 604 6.36 -14.46 -15.18
N ASN A 605 5.94 -13.63 -14.23
CA ASN A 605 6.59 -12.34 -13.93
C ASN A 605 7.83 -12.47 -13.04
N GLY A 606 8.20 -13.69 -12.63
CA GLY A 606 9.35 -13.93 -11.77
C GLY A 606 9.06 -13.73 -10.27
N ALA A 607 10.13 -13.60 -9.50
CA ALA A 607 10.07 -13.47 -8.05
C ALA A 607 9.60 -12.10 -7.61
N ILE A 608 8.97 -12.06 -6.43
CA ILE A 608 8.56 -10.82 -5.81
C ILE A 608 9.69 -10.31 -4.92
N ILE A 609 10.09 -9.06 -5.08
CA ILE A 609 11.20 -8.47 -4.32
C ILE A 609 10.66 -7.73 -3.09
N ALA A 610 11.22 -8.04 -1.92
CA ALA A 610 10.96 -7.40 -0.64
C ALA A 610 12.28 -7.03 0.06
N SER A 611 12.74 -5.80 -0.10
CA SER A 611 14.03 -5.34 0.45
C SER A 611 14.05 -5.14 1.98
N GLY A 612 12.89 -5.25 2.65
CA GLY A 612 12.76 -5.10 4.10
C GLY A 612 11.43 -5.64 4.64
N PRO A 613 11.24 -5.68 5.97
CA PRO A 613 10.11 -6.38 6.61
C PRO A 613 8.72 -5.83 6.24
N ALA A 614 8.58 -4.51 6.15
CA ALA A 614 7.32 -3.89 5.77
C ALA A 614 6.93 -4.25 4.32
N GLN A 615 7.90 -4.22 3.40
CA GLN A 615 7.69 -4.69 2.04
C GLN A 615 7.34 -6.18 2.01
N LEU A 616 8.01 -7.03 2.80
CA LEU A 616 7.68 -8.45 2.87
C LEU A 616 6.23 -8.66 3.32
N ARG A 617 5.78 -7.96 4.37
CA ARG A 617 4.39 -8.02 4.83
C ARG A 617 3.42 -7.62 3.72
N ALA A 618 3.66 -6.50 3.05
CA ALA A 618 2.80 -6.02 1.96
C ALA A 618 2.76 -7.02 0.80
N ARG A 619 3.92 -7.48 0.32
CA ARG A 619 4.04 -8.43 -0.78
C ARG A 619 3.41 -9.78 -0.47
N LEU A 620 3.60 -10.28 0.75
CA LEU A 620 2.98 -11.51 1.20
C LEU A 620 1.45 -11.36 1.26
N GLY A 621 0.96 -10.22 1.77
CA GLY A 621 -0.46 -9.87 1.73
C GLY A 621 -1.05 -9.83 0.32
N ASP A 622 -0.34 -9.22 -0.63
CA ASP A 622 -0.73 -9.16 -2.04
C ASP A 622 -0.84 -10.57 -2.66
N VAL A 623 0.14 -11.44 -2.40
CA VAL A 623 0.13 -12.84 -2.88
C VAL A 623 -1.08 -13.58 -2.34
N ILE A 624 -1.34 -13.53 -1.03
CA ILE A 624 -2.49 -14.21 -0.41
C ILE A 624 -3.81 -13.69 -0.97
N ARG A 625 -3.96 -12.37 -1.12
CA ARG A 625 -5.18 -11.76 -1.68
C ARG A 625 -5.42 -12.16 -3.13
N ASN A 626 -4.35 -12.34 -3.91
CA ASN A 626 -4.46 -12.83 -5.28
C ASN A 626 -4.90 -14.31 -5.31
N ILE A 627 -4.36 -15.14 -4.41
CA ILE A 627 -4.77 -16.54 -4.27
C ILE A 627 -6.26 -16.67 -3.91
N GLN A 628 -6.73 -15.86 -2.95
CA GLN A 628 -8.14 -15.84 -2.52
C GLN A 628 -9.10 -15.48 -3.67
N ALA A 629 -8.62 -14.64 -4.58
CA ALA A 629 -9.47 -14.07 -5.60
C ALA A 629 -9.64 -14.91 -6.86
N GLU A 630 -8.77 -15.88 -7.09
CA GLU A 630 -8.97 -16.88 -8.15
C GLU A 630 -10.24 -17.73 -7.91
N LYS A 631 -10.91 -17.65 -6.74
CA LYS A 631 -11.90 -18.65 -6.27
C LYS A 631 -13.38 -18.26 -6.17
N LEU A 632 -13.73 -16.99 -6.24
CA LEU A 632 -15.04 -16.57 -5.73
C LEU A 632 -16.06 -16.42 -6.88
N ALA A 633 -17.17 -17.16 -6.80
CA ALA A 633 -18.42 -16.98 -7.55
C ALA A 633 -19.61 -17.35 -6.63
N PHE A 634 -20.50 -16.41 -6.30
CA PHE A 634 -21.53 -16.59 -5.25
C PHE A 634 -22.96 -16.73 -5.79
N THR A 635 -23.64 -17.85 -5.54
CA THR A 635 -25.11 -17.92 -5.67
C THR A 635 -25.74 -17.85 -4.28
N ALA A 636 -26.69 -16.93 -4.05
CA ALA A 636 -27.41 -16.86 -2.78
C ALA A 636 -28.58 -17.88 -2.79
N PRO A 637 -28.94 -18.50 -1.64
CA PRO A 637 -30.05 -19.45 -1.56
C PRO A 637 -31.40 -18.76 -1.87
N ALA A 638 -32.27 -19.49 -2.57
CA ALA A 638 -33.60 -19.00 -2.92
C ALA A 638 -34.51 -18.94 -1.67
N ILE A 639 -35.13 -17.78 -1.42
CA ILE A 639 -36.12 -17.63 -0.36
C ILE A 639 -37.46 -18.04 -0.93
N THR A 640 -38.00 -19.17 -0.46
CA THR A 640 -39.41 -19.55 -0.70
C THR A 640 -40.23 -19.06 0.50
N ALA A 641 -41.32 -18.33 0.25
CA ALA A 641 -42.33 -18.11 1.28
C ALA A 641 -43.03 -19.44 1.58
N THR A 642 -43.48 -19.63 2.82
CA THR A 642 -44.16 -20.85 3.31
C THR A 642 -45.19 -21.36 2.31
N ILE A 643 -45.14 -22.67 2.03
CA ILE A 643 -46.00 -23.40 1.06
C ILE A 643 -47.49 -23.42 1.50
N GLU A 644 -47.83 -22.77 2.61
CA GLU A 644 -49.16 -22.79 3.22
C GLU A 644 -50.21 -22.02 2.40
N ASP A 645 -49.80 -21.03 1.59
CA ASP A 645 -50.66 -20.34 0.62
C ASP A 645 -50.16 -20.55 -0.82
N LYS A 646 -50.46 -21.72 -1.39
CA LYS A 646 -50.03 -22.15 -2.74
C LYS A 646 -50.45 -21.20 -3.87
N ALA A 647 -51.49 -20.39 -3.68
CA ALA A 647 -51.96 -19.42 -4.67
C ALA A 647 -51.04 -18.19 -4.82
N SER A 648 -50.17 -17.91 -3.85
CA SER A 648 -49.30 -16.71 -3.80
C SER A 648 -47.81 -17.01 -3.66
N ALA A 649 -47.38 -18.25 -3.89
CA ALA A 649 -45.98 -18.64 -3.76
C ALA A 649 -45.08 -17.94 -4.79
N ASN A 650 -44.06 -17.23 -4.30
CA ASN A 650 -43.09 -16.51 -5.10
C ASN A 650 -41.68 -17.01 -4.81
N LEU A 651 -40.89 -17.17 -5.88
CA LEU A 651 -39.46 -17.42 -5.83
C LEU A 651 -38.72 -16.10 -5.99
N TYR A 652 -37.97 -15.71 -4.96
CA TYR A 652 -37.02 -14.61 -5.08
C TYR A 652 -35.62 -15.21 -5.21
N GLN A 653 -34.97 -14.93 -6.34
CA GLN A 653 -33.65 -15.44 -6.62
C GLN A 653 -32.67 -14.28 -6.83
N ALA A 654 -31.55 -14.36 -6.12
CA ALA A 654 -30.44 -13.45 -6.30
C ALA A 654 -29.22 -14.27 -6.74
N GLN A 655 -28.81 -14.07 -8.00
CA GLN A 655 -27.63 -14.72 -8.55
C GLN A 655 -26.53 -13.67 -8.69
N PHE A 656 -25.34 -13.93 -8.16
CA PHE A 656 -24.23 -13.01 -8.29
C PHE A 656 -23.02 -13.71 -8.93
N LYS A 657 -22.33 -13.02 -9.82
CA LYS A 657 -21.00 -13.38 -10.26
C LYS A 657 -20.06 -12.53 -9.44
N TYR A 658 -19.39 -13.18 -8.50
CA TYR A 658 -18.29 -12.52 -7.82
C TYR A 658 -17.18 -12.25 -8.83
N ARG A 659 -16.58 -11.07 -8.71
CA ARG A 659 -15.46 -10.61 -9.51
C ARG A 659 -14.51 -9.89 -8.55
N GLN A 660 -13.25 -10.30 -8.51
CA GLN A 660 -12.26 -9.69 -7.63
C GLN A 660 -12.13 -8.18 -7.90
N LYS A 661 -12.15 -7.36 -6.83
CA LYS A 661 -11.96 -5.90 -6.88
C LYS A 661 -12.90 -5.19 -7.88
N ARG A 662 -14.10 -5.74 -8.08
CA ARG A 662 -15.15 -5.22 -8.98
C ARG A 662 -16.54 -5.39 -8.35
N GLU A 663 -17.53 -4.73 -8.94
CA GLU A 663 -18.90 -4.82 -8.46
C GLU A 663 -19.40 -6.25 -8.72
N TRP A 664 -20.06 -6.84 -7.73
CA TRP A 664 -20.66 -8.15 -7.90
C TRP A 664 -21.79 -8.01 -8.90
N GLN A 665 -21.61 -8.57 -10.08
CA GLN A 665 -22.60 -8.48 -11.15
C GLN A 665 -23.64 -9.58 -10.93
N GLY A 666 -24.90 -9.21 -10.74
CA GLY A 666 -25.92 -10.20 -10.45
C GLY A 666 -27.29 -9.83 -10.98
N THR A 667 -28.18 -10.80 -10.94
CA THR A 667 -29.60 -10.64 -11.26
C THR A 667 -30.40 -10.86 -10.00
N LEU A 668 -31.28 -9.91 -9.70
CA LEU A 668 -32.33 -10.07 -8.71
C LEU A 668 -33.63 -10.25 -9.48
N SER A 669 -34.26 -11.40 -9.34
CA SER A 669 -35.52 -11.70 -10.02
C SER A 669 -36.57 -12.24 -9.05
N ARG A 670 -37.82 -11.95 -9.40
CA ARG A 670 -39.00 -12.60 -8.83
C ARG A 670 -39.64 -13.45 -9.92
N SER A 671 -39.87 -14.72 -9.61
CA SER A 671 -40.65 -15.63 -10.45
C SER A 671 -41.81 -16.22 -9.65
N ARG A 672 -43.00 -16.32 -10.24
CA ARG A 672 -44.13 -17.01 -9.60
C ARG A 672 -43.93 -18.53 -9.63
N ILE A 673 -44.37 -19.21 -8.58
CA ILE A 673 -44.42 -20.68 -8.54
C ILE A 673 -45.89 -21.12 -8.64
N THR A 674 -46.16 -22.08 -9.52
CA THR A 674 -47.43 -22.78 -9.67
C THR A 674 -47.73 -23.68 -8.46
N GLU A 675 -48.98 -24.11 -8.30
CA GLU A 675 -49.41 -24.99 -7.19
C GLU A 675 -48.68 -26.35 -7.15
N ASP A 676 -48.13 -26.78 -8.29
CA ASP A 676 -47.34 -27.99 -8.48
C ASP A 676 -45.84 -27.79 -8.19
N GLY A 677 -45.42 -26.60 -7.76
CA GLY A 677 -44.03 -26.27 -7.45
C GLY A 677 -43.15 -25.94 -8.66
N LYS A 678 -43.74 -25.76 -9.86
CA LYS A 678 -43.00 -25.34 -11.07
C LYS A 678 -43.00 -23.82 -11.22
N ILE A 679 -41.92 -23.26 -11.77
CA ILE A 679 -41.83 -21.84 -12.09
C ILE A 679 -42.77 -21.52 -13.26
N ASP A 680 -43.64 -20.52 -13.09
CA ASP A 680 -44.44 -19.94 -14.18
C ASP A 680 -43.68 -18.75 -14.76
N GLU A 681 -42.94 -18.99 -15.84
CA GLU A 681 -42.10 -17.97 -16.50
C GLU A 681 -42.92 -16.86 -17.17
N SER A 682 -44.19 -17.12 -17.50
CA SER A 682 -45.04 -16.24 -18.30
C SER A 682 -45.87 -15.22 -17.49
N HIS A 683 -45.80 -15.30 -16.16
CA HIS A 683 -46.62 -14.49 -15.28
C HIS A 683 -46.28 -12.99 -15.37
N ALA A 684 -47.31 -12.13 -15.53
CA ALA A 684 -47.12 -10.68 -15.74
C ALA A 684 -46.36 -9.97 -14.61
N ASP A 685 -46.50 -10.43 -13.38
CA ASP A 685 -45.80 -9.84 -12.23
C ASP A 685 -44.31 -10.27 -12.13
N ASN A 686 -43.83 -11.21 -12.96
CA ASN A 686 -42.43 -11.61 -12.95
C ASN A 686 -41.55 -10.42 -13.35
N TRP A 687 -40.47 -10.20 -12.61
CA TRP A 687 -39.59 -9.08 -12.87
C TRP A 687 -38.13 -9.43 -12.61
N GLU A 688 -37.26 -8.65 -13.24
CA GLU A 688 -35.82 -8.67 -13.03
C GLU A 688 -35.35 -7.24 -12.79
N ALA A 689 -34.69 -6.98 -11.66
CA ALA A 689 -34.33 -5.63 -11.24
C ALA A 689 -33.51 -4.89 -12.31
N ALA A 690 -32.61 -5.59 -13.00
CA ALA A 690 -31.80 -5.02 -14.09
C ALA A 690 -32.63 -4.50 -15.28
N LYS A 691 -33.85 -5.01 -15.49
CA LYS A 691 -34.75 -4.59 -16.59
C LYS A 691 -35.71 -3.46 -16.19
N ILE A 692 -35.93 -3.24 -14.90
CA ILE A 692 -36.93 -2.29 -14.38
C ILE A 692 -36.33 -1.14 -13.55
N MET A 693 -35.03 -1.19 -13.23
CA MET A 693 -34.34 -0.12 -12.51
C MET A 693 -34.22 1.14 -13.37
N PRO A 694 -34.54 2.34 -12.83
CA PRO A 694 -34.29 3.60 -13.52
C PRO A 694 -32.81 3.83 -13.83
N ALA A 695 -32.55 4.67 -14.84
CA ALA A 695 -31.22 5.16 -15.16
C ALA A 695 -30.56 5.81 -13.92
N PRO A 696 -29.23 5.73 -13.74
CA PRO A 696 -28.53 6.22 -12.55
C PRO A 696 -28.87 7.67 -12.15
N ASN A 697 -28.97 8.59 -13.11
CA ASN A 697 -29.32 9.99 -12.92
C ASN A 697 -30.78 10.24 -12.50
N GLU A 698 -31.68 9.29 -12.75
CA GLU A 698 -33.08 9.32 -12.30
C GLU A 698 -33.28 8.71 -10.90
N ARG A 699 -32.22 8.18 -10.26
CA ARG A 699 -32.28 7.58 -8.92
C ARG A 699 -32.21 8.67 -7.85
N LYS A 700 -33.04 8.55 -6.80
CA LYS A 700 -33.06 9.47 -5.64
C LYS A 700 -32.16 8.97 -4.52
N ILE A 701 -30.84 9.16 -4.65
CA ILE A 701 -29.84 8.70 -3.69
C ILE A 701 -29.37 9.87 -2.82
N TRP A 702 -29.42 9.72 -1.49
CA TRP A 702 -29.10 10.82 -0.59
C TRP A 702 -28.30 10.42 0.66
N THR A 703 -27.59 11.40 1.22
CA THR A 703 -26.77 11.31 2.43
C THR A 703 -26.82 12.63 3.23
N PRO A 704 -26.69 12.64 4.57
CA PRO A 704 -26.70 13.89 5.35
C PRO A 704 -25.39 14.69 5.18
N LEU A 705 -25.30 15.51 4.12
CA LEU A 705 -24.17 16.43 3.88
C LEU A 705 -24.49 17.82 4.43
N LYS A 706 -23.57 18.39 5.22
CA LYS A 706 -23.74 19.71 5.83
C LYS A 706 -23.73 20.86 4.82
N LEU A 707 -22.88 20.76 3.79
CA LEU A 707 -22.71 21.80 2.77
C LEU A 707 -23.54 21.54 1.49
N ALA A 708 -24.26 20.41 1.44
CA ALA A 708 -25.16 20.07 0.34
C ALA A 708 -26.39 19.28 0.86
N PRO A 709 -27.34 19.93 1.55
CA PRO A 709 -28.49 19.25 2.16
C PRO A 709 -29.34 18.51 1.12
N TYR A 710 -29.72 17.26 1.40
CA TYR A 710 -30.50 16.43 0.47
C TYR A 710 -31.93 16.94 0.23
N GLN A 711 -32.45 17.75 1.16
CA GLN A 711 -33.77 18.37 1.04
C GLN A 711 -33.83 19.39 -0.09
N ASP A 712 -32.71 20.07 -0.36
CA ASP A 712 -32.61 21.13 -1.37
C ASP A 712 -32.44 20.56 -2.78
N SER A 713 -32.10 19.27 -2.89
CA SER A 713 -31.83 18.57 -4.15
C SER A 713 -32.87 17.48 -4.48
N GLY A 714 -34.08 17.60 -3.94
CA GLY A 714 -35.17 16.67 -4.25
C GLY A 714 -34.90 15.24 -3.80
N TRP A 715 -34.15 15.06 -2.72
CA TRP A 715 -33.70 13.76 -2.18
C TRP A 715 -32.67 13.05 -3.07
N ASN A 716 -31.91 13.81 -3.85
CA ASN A 716 -30.76 13.32 -4.59
C ASN A 716 -29.55 14.24 -4.39
N ASN A 717 -28.71 14.00 -3.39
CA ASN A 717 -27.45 14.75 -3.19
C ASN A 717 -26.21 13.87 -3.32
N PHE A 718 -26.37 12.60 -3.69
CA PHE A 718 -25.29 11.69 -4.02
C PHE A 718 -24.94 11.81 -5.52
N VAL A 719 -24.40 12.96 -5.88
CA VAL A 719 -24.09 13.35 -7.27
C VAL A 719 -22.61 13.69 -7.39
N GLU A 720 -22.06 13.64 -8.61
CA GLU A 720 -20.63 13.85 -8.86
C GLU A 720 -20.12 15.18 -8.29
N SER A 721 -20.92 16.24 -8.42
CA SER A 721 -20.61 17.58 -7.89
C SER A 721 -20.41 17.61 -6.37
N ASN A 722 -20.92 16.63 -5.63
CA ASN A 722 -20.77 16.50 -4.17
C ASN A 722 -19.72 15.45 -3.75
N SER A 723 -19.03 14.80 -4.69
CA SER A 723 -18.12 13.67 -4.45
C SER A 723 -17.10 13.90 -3.32
N LEU A 724 -16.52 15.10 -3.23
CA LEU A 724 -15.54 15.41 -2.19
C LEU A 724 -16.16 15.57 -0.79
N LEU A 725 -17.39 16.13 -0.70
CA LEU A 725 -18.14 16.23 0.56
C LEU A 725 -18.58 14.85 1.04
N ILE A 726 -18.95 13.99 0.10
CA ILE A 726 -19.26 12.57 0.34
C ILE A 726 -18.01 11.85 0.85
N ASN A 727 -16.85 12.10 0.25
CA ASN A 727 -15.59 11.48 0.65
C ASN A 727 -15.18 11.82 2.10
N GLU A 728 -15.39 13.07 2.52
CA GLU A 728 -15.12 13.49 3.90
C GLU A 728 -15.92 12.68 4.94
N GLN A 729 -17.15 12.27 4.61
CA GLN A 729 -17.97 11.46 5.53
C GLN A 729 -17.35 10.08 5.78
N PHE A 730 -16.72 9.48 4.76
CA PHE A 730 -16.01 8.21 4.93
C PHE A 730 -14.78 8.36 5.84
N SER A 731 -14.04 9.46 5.69
CA SER A 731 -12.87 9.79 6.52
C SER A 731 -13.21 10.00 8.01
N ILE A 732 -14.40 10.53 8.33
CA ILE A 732 -14.87 10.70 9.72
C ILE A 732 -15.05 9.34 10.42
N LEU A 733 -15.49 8.32 9.68
CA LEU A 733 -15.66 6.95 10.17
C LEU A 733 -14.36 6.14 10.15
N GLY A 734 -13.25 6.74 9.71
CA GLY A 734 -11.96 6.07 9.57
C GLY A 734 -11.88 5.16 8.33
N ASN A 735 -12.80 5.31 7.37
CA ASN A 735 -12.81 4.56 6.11
C ASN A 735 -12.09 5.37 5.02
N GLU A 736 -11.22 4.74 4.23
CA GLU A 736 -10.57 5.35 3.07
C GLU A 736 -11.26 4.88 1.78
N VAL A 737 -11.69 5.80 0.92
CA VAL A 737 -12.24 5.47 -0.41
C VAL A 737 -11.08 5.30 -1.39
N SER A 738 -10.89 4.08 -1.91
CA SER A 738 -9.86 3.77 -2.91
C SER A 738 -10.32 4.11 -4.34
N ASP A 739 -9.48 3.90 -5.36
CA ASP A 739 -9.69 4.27 -6.78
C ASP A 739 -10.89 3.62 -7.51
N TYR A 740 -11.75 2.90 -6.79
CA TYR A 740 -12.77 1.99 -7.33
C TYR A 740 -13.76 2.64 -8.31
N HIS A 741 -13.98 3.95 -8.19
CA HIS A 741 -14.92 4.72 -9.00
C HIS A 741 -14.24 5.58 -10.08
N ASN A 742 -12.91 5.50 -10.25
CA ASN A 742 -12.16 6.33 -11.20
C ASN A 742 -11.89 5.58 -12.51
N ASP A 743 -12.15 6.19 -13.67
CA ASP A 743 -11.88 5.59 -14.99
C ASP A 743 -10.39 5.42 -15.33
N THR A 744 -9.50 5.99 -14.51
CA THR A 744 -8.04 5.86 -14.66
C THR A 744 -7.37 5.64 -13.30
N PRO A 745 -6.49 4.64 -13.14
CA PRO A 745 -5.78 4.40 -11.88
C PRO A 745 -4.88 5.58 -11.53
N THR A 746 -5.04 6.11 -10.31
CA THR A 746 -4.26 7.27 -9.86
C THR A 746 -2.79 6.94 -9.65
N ASN A 747 -2.43 5.65 -9.51
CA ASN A 747 -1.05 5.18 -9.55
C ASN A 747 -0.87 3.71 -10.00
N GLY A 748 0.39 3.29 -10.24
CA GLY A 748 0.76 1.92 -10.62
C GLY A 748 0.64 0.84 -9.51
N LEU A 749 0.30 1.22 -8.28
CA LEU A 749 -0.10 0.30 -7.20
C LEU A 749 -1.62 0.03 -7.19
N ASN A 750 -2.40 0.90 -7.83
CA ASN A 750 -3.87 0.89 -7.87
C ASN A 750 -4.43 0.32 -9.19
N LEU A 751 -3.59 -0.30 -10.03
CA LEU A 751 -3.99 -0.92 -11.31
C LEU A 751 -5.18 -1.88 -11.17
N GLY A 752 -5.31 -2.54 -10.01
CA GLY A 752 -6.40 -3.46 -9.72
C GLY A 752 -7.64 -2.83 -9.08
N THR A 753 -7.69 -1.51 -8.90
CA THR A 753 -8.77 -0.81 -8.20
C THR A 753 -9.40 0.32 -9.00
N ALA A 754 -9.07 0.55 -10.28
CA ALA A 754 -9.70 1.61 -11.08
C ALA A 754 -10.73 1.03 -12.07
N ARG A 755 -11.82 1.77 -12.31
CA ARG A 755 -12.80 1.51 -13.38
C ARG A 755 -12.14 1.80 -14.74
N CYS A 756 -12.49 1.04 -15.77
CA CYS A 756 -12.28 1.35 -17.20
C CYS A 756 -10.93 1.95 -17.74
N SER A 757 -9.74 1.53 -17.29
CA SER A 757 -8.49 1.86 -18.04
C SER A 757 -8.03 0.73 -18.96
N SER A 758 -7.38 1.07 -20.08
CA SER A 758 -6.73 0.13 -21.02
C SER A 758 -5.58 -0.70 -20.40
N ALA A 759 -5.20 -0.37 -19.15
CA ALA A 759 -4.23 -1.09 -18.32
C ALA A 759 -4.88 -1.72 -17.06
N GLY A 760 -6.20 -1.63 -16.90
CA GLY A 760 -6.97 -2.23 -15.83
C GLY A 760 -7.77 -3.44 -16.33
N ASP A 761 -8.12 -4.36 -15.43
CA ASP A 761 -8.69 -5.66 -15.82
C ASP A 761 -10.15 -5.60 -16.34
N SER A 762 -10.77 -4.42 -16.47
CA SER A 762 -12.23 -4.21 -16.65
C SER A 762 -12.71 -3.89 -18.08
N ILE A 763 -11.85 -3.99 -19.09
CA ILE A 763 -12.10 -3.63 -20.50
C ILE A 763 -13.29 -4.32 -21.19
N SER A 764 -13.88 -5.37 -20.62
CA SER A 764 -14.93 -6.18 -21.27
C SER A 764 -16.23 -6.35 -20.48
N SER A 765 -16.40 -5.73 -19.31
CA SER A 765 -17.51 -6.07 -18.40
C SER A 765 -18.30 -4.92 -17.77
N ILE A 766 -17.90 -3.67 -17.98
CA ILE A 766 -18.63 -2.48 -17.49
C ILE A 766 -18.90 -1.62 -18.71
N GLN A 767 -20.16 -1.57 -19.16
CA GLN A 767 -20.56 -0.56 -20.14
C GLN A 767 -20.50 0.82 -19.48
N ASP A 768 -20.12 1.83 -20.23
CA ASP A 768 -20.34 3.22 -19.82
C ASP A 768 -21.81 3.35 -19.42
N GLY A 769 -22.07 3.90 -18.24
CA GLY A 769 -23.44 4.32 -17.93
C GLY A 769 -23.82 5.36 -18.97
N THR A 770 -25.05 5.34 -19.47
CA THR A 770 -25.58 6.41 -20.30
C THR A 770 -25.81 7.64 -19.40
N ASP A 771 -24.74 8.38 -19.15
CA ASP A 771 -24.56 9.69 -18.48
C ASP A 771 -25.02 9.75 -16.99
N ASP A 772 -24.41 10.52 -16.07
CA ASP A 772 -23.55 11.71 -16.17
C ASP A 772 -22.06 11.46 -15.88
#